data_AF-A0A820V201-F1
#
_entry.id   AF-A0A820V201-F1
#
_cell.length_a   1.000
_cell.length_b   1.000
_cell.length_c   1.000
_cell.angle_alpha   90.00
_cell.angle_beta   90.00
_cell.angle_gamma   90.00
#
_symmetry.space_group_name_H-M   'P 1'
#
loop_
_entity.id
_entity.type
_entity.pdbx_description
1 polymer ?
#
loop_
_entity_poly.entity_id
_entity_poly.type
_entity_poly.pdbx_seq_one_letter_code
_entity_poly.pdbx_strand_id
1 'polypeptide(L)'
;CGDVHITIFEVRRGLDIHLYASCEVILGSIIYAPMPFTTNTTTTPSVPVRFPYLREVNGYMLLGYSLVHSFSSMFPRLSIIHGRELYHGYALIVMENLQLDELGLTSLINIRRGNVIIARNAQLCYANSIRWKDIIEDPKAQVILRQNRDDCAFCPTCPSACWSPTQCQQQCSAHCKGNCLTETVCCPDQCVGGCYYQNITASTDLICHACRNMRIYATGKCVQKCPSHMLKVIDSLCVTHQECTSFFMSSGFILDETNECVSTCPTGFDVILGSHCERCISGPENNYCQGACGEQHIRSISEFSALKYCSRVHTLNIYNIAAVESTETNLIEVFTAFESLEQIDHEFTIHNVNIFSTLSIFSKLKRIGITTNATMTIEENDFLTELWPLSHPPPIIQGSLNIVRNARLCLKRIEDFINYTNTRETDLQITPNTKNEYANGYLASCESNQLTLSVDRIRSLTAKILVTVPKELFFRPNGKNDYLRRPFLSVYYKTTQTRNETHFDATQSHKWLRIVEKINYNPSPHGSSFTMNVDLVSLLGATWYAVYASITSNVNTVGLYSTIGYFRTLPRQPEPILNLRGESLSRSSIELMWQPPSKPNGDIALYLIYYAPVEDRLPIDNPKLLCLMKDRGRSEVTVPNTPSNHTNSYRCSKQKLKFNDNNNVNNDIIEEFEENTDNDQVVTDLAILEHQLINSVTQRKDPLVIRPDLKETIIIDLDHYFEDKSSSLNEQYKTDMSIEQNPVEHMPYINTYNRTSFKTHIIIDDLKHAQMYMFQVYACHDINKQTKSTACSSNGIIISVRTKAGEPSLDIVRNVKLIGPIDKSIQLTADMKTVDYHISWLEPLTPNGIVYFYTIIIDQYIHNGPKDERCVGHNIRSINISLLPRTYYRLRITTYTIARLENEYGGYKQLTDDSFLVNATNLYYQVFFTTIDLP
;
A
#
# COMPACT_ATOMS: atom_id res chain seq x y z
N CYS A 1 18.33 -26.78 -3.39
CA CYS A 1 17.76 -27.12 -4.72
C CYS A 1 17.71 -25.85 -5.57
N GLY A 2 17.74 -25.95 -6.91
CA GLY A 2 17.66 -24.79 -7.82
C GLY A 2 16.23 -24.22 -7.94
N ASP A 3 15.92 -23.50 -9.02
CA ASP A 3 14.56 -23.01 -9.33
C ASP A 3 13.54 -24.14 -9.46
N VAL A 4 12.31 -23.90 -8.98
CA VAL A 4 11.22 -24.88 -9.02
C VAL A 4 9.98 -24.28 -9.68
N HIS A 5 9.70 -24.74 -10.90
CA HIS A 5 8.48 -24.39 -11.64
C HIS A 5 7.53 -25.59 -11.63
N ILE A 6 6.26 -25.35 -11.25
CA ILE A 6 5.20 -26.36 -11.24
C ILE A 6 3.96 -25.78 -11.93
N THR A 7 3.82 -26.13 -13.21
CA THR A 7 2.69 -25.79 -14.07
C THR A 7 1.94 -27.04 -14.56
N ILE A 8 0.73 -26.90 -15.11
CA ILE A 8 -0.04 -28.04 -15.67
C ILE A 8 0.78 -28.82 -16.72
N PHE A 9 1.57 -28.11 -17.54
CA PHE A 9 2.38 -28.69 -18.60
C PHE A 9 3.50 -29.59 -18.04
N GLU A 10 4.04 -29.25 -16.88
CA GLU A 10 5.10 -30.02 -16.19
C GLU A 10 4.51 -31.24 -15.46
N VAL A 11 3.32 -31.11 -14.86
CA VAL A 11 2.58 -32.23 -14.25
C VAL A 11 2.17 -33.27 -15.31
N ARG A 12 1.74 -32.83 -16.51
CA ARG A 12 1.41 -33.74 -17.63
C ARG A 12 2.63 -34.39 -18.28
N ARG A 13 3.82 -33.80 -18.17
CA ARG A 13 5.08 -34.36 -18.70
C ARG A 13 5.74 -35.37 -17.76
N GLY A 14 5.14 -35.65 -16.60
CA GLY A 14 5.73 -36.57 -15.63
C GLY A 14 7.08 -36.07 -15.12
N LEU A 15 7.25 -34.75 -14.94
CA LEU A 15 8.40 -34.26 -14.19
C LEU A 15 8.39 -34.90 -12.80
N ASP A 16 9.53 -35.46 -12.42
CA ASP A 16 9.71 -36.18 -11.17
C ASP A 16 9.79 -35.19 -10.01
N ILE A 17 8.64 -34.61 -9.70
CA ILE A 17 8.45 -33.60 -8.66
C ILE A 17 8.83 -34.11 -7.26
N HIS A 18 8.98 -35.43 -7.12
CA HIS A 18 9.54 -36.09 -5.95
C HIS A 18 11.02 -35.75 -5.74
N LEU A 19 11.79 -35.38 -6.77
CA LEU A 19 13.17 -34.89 -6.61
C LEU A 19 13.24 -33.63 -5.73
N TYR A 20 12.20 -32.79 -5.76
CA TYR A 20 12.18 -31.57 -4.96
C TYR A 20 11.49 -31.73 -3.61
N ALA A 21 10.82 -32.86 -3.36
CA ALA A 21 10.10 -33.11 -2.12
C ALA A 21 11.02 -33.19 -0.89
N SER A 22 12.30 -33.53 -1.09
CA SER A 22 13.35 -33.59 -0.05
C SER A 22 14.09 -32.26 0.17
N CYS A 23 13.78 -31.22 -0.59
CA CYS A 23 14.46 -29.93 -0.48
C CYS A 23 14.08 -29.20 0.81
N GLU A 24 15.09 -28.85 1.61
CA GLU A 24 14.92 -27.91 2.74
C GLU A 24 15.06 -26.44 2.32
N VAL A 25 15.89 -26.17 1.32
CA VAL A 25 16.17 -24.82 0.82
C VAL A 25 16.10 -24.81 -0.70
N ILE A 26 15.34 -23.86 -1.24
CA ILE A 26 15.28 -23.53 -2.67
C ILE A 26 16.06 -22.24 -2.90
N LEU A 27 17.12 -22.33 -3.71
CA LEU A 27 18.05 -21.23 -4.00
C LEU A 27 17.47 -20.24 -5.03
N GLY A 28 16.34 -20.59 -5.64
CA GLY A 28 15.64 -19.80 -6.63
C GLY A 28 14.19 -19.48 -6.24
N SER A 29 13.31 -19.41 -7.22
CA SER A 29 11.90 -19.05 -7.05
C SER A 29 10.96 -20.27 -7.14
N ILE A 30 9.75 -20.15 -6.54
CA ILE A 30 8.68 -21.17 -6.64
C ILE A 30 7.50 -20.60 -7.39
N ILE A 31 7.05 -21.29 -8.43
CA ILE A 31 5.81 -20.98 -9.14
C ILE A 31 4.90 -22.21 -9.13
N TYR A 32 3.76 -22.11 -8.46
CA TYR A 32 2.74 -23.15 -8.42
C TYR A 32 1.42 -22.62 -9.00
N ALA A 33 1.12 -23.01 -10.25
CA ALA A 33 -0.06 -22.58 -10.98
C ALA A 33 -0.74 -23.70 -11.82
N PRO A 34 -1.38 -24.69 -11.18
CA PRO A 34 -2.05 -25.79 -11.87
C PRO A 34 -3.46 -25.36 -12.33
N MET A 35 -3.58 -24.54 -13.38
CA MET A 35 -4.87 -24.11 -13.94
C MET A 35 -5.85 -25.31 -14.14
N PRO A 36 -7.15 -25.17 -13.83
CA PRO A 36 -8.15 -26.18 -14.16
C PRO A 36 -8.60 -26.05 -15.63
N PHE A 37 -8.45 -27.11 -16.43
CA PHE A 37 -9.13 -27.18 -17.73
C PHE A 37 -10.52 -27.80 -17.58
N THR A 38 -11.51 -27.10 -18.14
CA THR A 38 -12.79 -27.66 -18.57
C THR A 38 -12.56 -28.54 -19.80
N THR A 39 -12.10 -29.76 -19.62
CA THR A 39 -12.27 -30.81 -20.62
C THR A 39 -12.94 -32.00 -19.96
N ASN A 40 -14.03 -32.46 -20.57
CA ASN A 40 -14.77 -33.69 -20.24
C ASN A 40 -13.89 -34.93 -20.37
N THR A 41 -12.87 -35.04 -19.53
CA THR A 41 -12.03 -36.22 -19.39
C THR A 41 -11.99 -36.54 -17.91
N THR A 42 -12.54 -37.71 -17.57
CA THR A 42 -12.50 -38.37 -16.26
C THR A 42 -11.07 -38.75 -15.88
N THR A 43 -10.19 -37.76 -15.75
CA THR A 43 -8.87 -37.91 -15.13
C THR A 43 -9.01 -37.42 -13.69
N THR A 44 -8.78 -38.34 -12.75
CA THR A 44 -8.72 -38.10 -11.31
C THR A 44 -8.00 -36.80 -10.98
N PRO A 45 -8.51 -35.97 -10.04
CA PRO A 45 -7.83 -34.75 -9.62
C PRO A 45 -6.41 -35.11 -9.18
N SER A 46 -5.42 -34.51 -9.84
CA SER A 46 -4.01 -34.66 -9.52
C SER A 46 -3.81 -34.29 -8.04
N VAL A 47 -3.30 -35.23 -7.24
CA VAL A 47 -2.99 -35.00 -5.83
C VAL A 47 -2.05 -33.78 -5.74
N PRO A 48 -2.37 -32.78 -4.90
CA PRO A 48 -1.51 -31.60 -4.77
C PRO A 48 -0.12 -32.00 -4.26
N VAL A 49 0.89 -31.43 -4.91
CA VAL A 49 2.31 -31.68 -4.65
C VAL A 49 2.69 -31.16 -3.26
N ARG A 50 3.51 -31.91 -2.52
CA ARG A 50 3.92 -31.54 -1.16
C ARG A 50 5.43 -31.35 -1.03
N PHE A 51 5.82 -30.34 -0.26
CA PHE A 51 7.19 -29.99 0.10
C PHE A 51 7.36 -30.04 1.63
N PRO A 52 7.34 -31.25 2.23
CA PRO A 52 7.25 -31.42 3.69
C PRO A 52 8.49 -30.92 4.46
N TYR A 53 9.63 -30.78 3.77
CA TYR A 53 10.90 -30.37 4.39
C TYR A 53 11.29 -28.93 4.09
N LEU A 54 10.63 -28.26 3.14
CA LEU A 54 11.00 -26.92 2.69
C LEU A 54 10.86 -25.90 3.81
N ARG A 55 11.93 -25.15 4.08
CA ARG A 55 12.03 -24.11 5.11
C ARG A 55 12.34 -22.74 4.54
N GLU A 56 13.13 -22.67 3.47
CA GLU A 56 13.63 -21.39 2.94
C GLU A 56 13.51 -21.33 1.41
N VAL A 57 13.06 -20.18 0.91
CA VAL A 57 13.02 -19.83 -0.53
C VAL A 57 13.81 -18.55 -0.74
N ASN A 58 14.83 -18.57 -1.60
CA ASN A 58 15.69 -17.41 -1.81
C ASN A 58 15.08 -16.35 -2.72
N GLY A 59 14.35 -16.77 -3.77
CA GLY A 59 13.65 -15.90 -4.72
C GLY A 59 12.26 -15.51 -4.26
N TYR A 60 11.33 -15.38 -5.21
CA TYR A 60 9.91 -15.11 -4.95
C TYR A 60 9.08 -16.39 -4.95
N MET A 61 7.86 -16.30 -4.42
CA MET A 61 6.90 -17.40 -4.38
C MET A 61 5.56 -16.96 -4.95
N LEU A 62 5.12 -17.65 -6.02
CA LEU A 62 3.85 -17.43 -6.69
C LEU A 62 2.94 -18.65 -6.52
N LEU A 63 1.76 -18.43 -5.95
CA LEU A 63 0.73 -19.42 -5.69
C LEU A 63 -0.58 -18.99 -6.34
N GLY A 64 -0.95 -19.56 -7.49
CA GLY A 64 -2.17 -19.15 -8.17
C GLY A 64 -2.92 -20.25 -8.89
N TYR A 65 -4.16 -19.98 -9.28
CA TYR A 65 -5.02 -20.91 -10.04
C TYR A 65 -5.14 -22.32 -9.44
N SER A 66 -4.93 -22.46 -8.13
CA SER A 66 -4.99 -23.76 -7.46
C SER A 66 -6.39 -24.07 -6.94
N LEU A 67 -6.68 -25.37 -6.86
CA LEU A 67 -7.89 -25.94 -6.27
C LEU A 67 -7.68 -26.41 -4.82
N VAL A 68 -6.59 -26.00 -4.18
CA VAL A 68 -6.34 -26.37 -2.77
C VAL A 68 -7.11 -25.46 -1.82
N HIS A 69 -7.60 -26.06 -0.74
CA HIS A 69 -8.28 -25.35 0.35
C HIS A 69 -7.31 -24.64 1.31
N SER A 70 -6.07 -25.13 1.41
CA SER A 70 -5.02 -24.58 2.28
C SER A 70 -3.63 -25.01 1.79
N PHE A 71 -2.64 -24.12 1.82
CA PHE A 71 -1.25 -24.47 1.51
C PHE A 71 -0.51 -25.12 2.69
N SER A 72 -1.14 -25.29 3.85
CA SER A 72 -0.52 -25.89 5.04
C SER A 72 0.03 -27.29 4.79
N SER A 73 -0.70 -28.10 4.01
CA SER A 73 -0.25 -29.45 3.65
C SER A 73 0.86 -29.48 2.60
N MET A 74 1.03 -28.39 1.84
CA MET A 74 2.03 -28.27 0.79
C MET A 74 3.35 -27.74 1.33
N PHE A 75 3.31 -26.69 2.15
CA PHE A 75 4.49 -26.01 2.70
C PHE A 75 4.44 -25.94 4.23
N PRO A 76 4.38 -27.08 4.94
CA PRO A 76 4.14 -27.10 6.40
C PRO A 76 5.27 -26.46 7.21
N ARG A 77 6.49 -26.38 6.66
CA ARG A 77 7.69 -25.93 7.36
C ARG A 77 8.32 -24.68 6.75
N LEU A 78 7.67 -24.06 5.76
CA LEU A 78 8.22 -22.87 5.10
C LEU A 78 8.26 -21.73 6.12
N SER A 79 9.48 -21.27 6.43
CA SER A 79 9.73 -20.27 7.46
C SER A 79 10.19 -18.93 6.91
N ILE A 80 10.96 -18.92 5.81
CA ILE A 80 11.53 -17.69 5.25
C ILE A 80 11.39 -17.63 3.73
N ILE A 81 11.02 -16.44 3.24
CA ILE A 81 11.17 -16.02 1.85
C ILE A 81 12.17 -14.86 1.82
N HIS A 82 13.33 -15.04 1.17
CA HIS A 82 14.39 -14.02 1.18
C HIS A 82 14.16 -12.89 0.16
N GLY A 83 13.44 -13.11 -0.94
CA GLY A 83 13.17 -12.06 -1.94
C GLY A 83 14.42 -11.49 -2.61
N ARG A 84 15.46 -12.31 -2.79
CA ARG A 84 16.67 -11.91 -3.53
C ARG A 84 16.34 -11.62 -5.00
N GLU A 85 15.45 -12.44 -5.55
CA GLU A 85 14.74 -12.21 -6.80
C GLU A 85 13.29 -11.84 -6.48
N LEU A 86 12.72 -10.85 -7.19
CA LEU A 86 11.36 -10.38 -7.01
C LEU A 86 10.58 -10.47 -8.32
N TYR A 87 9.30 -10.83 -8.24
CA TYR A 87 8.41 -10.81 -9.40
C TYR A 87 7.61 -9.51 -9.39
N HIS A 88 7.98 -8.54 -10.25
CA HIS A 88 7.41 -7.18 -10.28
C HIS A 88 7.43 -6.48 -8.91
N GLY A 89 8.52 -6.66 -8.16
CA GLY A 89 8.65 -6.10 -6.81
C GLY A 89 7.98 -6.92 -5.70
N TYR A 90 7.28 -8.01 -6.03
CA TYR A 90 6.63 -8.90 -5.05
C TYR A 90 7.48 -10.13 -4.73
N ALA A 91 7.53 -10.49 -3.44
CA ALA A 91 8.16 -11.71 -2.94
C ALA A 91 7.15 -12.84 -2.68
N LEU A 92 5.89 -12.49 -2.39
CA LEU A 92 4.80 -13.45 -2.25
C LEU A 92 3.58 -12.98 -3.04
N ILE A 93 3.12 -13.83 -3.95
CA ILE A 93 1.97 -13.60 -4.81
C ILE A 93 0.98 -14.75 -4.60
N VAL A 94 -0.22 -14.45 -4.09
CA VAL A 94 -1.31 -15.44 -3.92
C VAL A 94 -2.57 -14.95 -4.60
N MET A 95 -2.91 -15.52 -5.75
CA MET A 95 -4.04 -15.00 -6.53
C MET A 95 -4.81 -16.04 -7.35
N GLU A 96 -6.09 -15.77 -7.59
CA GLU A 96 -6.96 -16.63 -8.41
C GLU A 96 -7.14 -18.06 -7.87
N ASN A 97 -7.00 -18.26 -6.55
CA ASN A 97 -7.28 -19.55 -5.92
C ASN A 97 -8.73 -19.57 -5.40
N LEU A 98 -9.67 -19.96 -6.27
CA LEU A 98 -11.11 -19.85 -6.01
C LEU A 98 -11.63 -20.72 -4.84
N GLN A 99 -10.93 -21.80 -4.50
CA GLN A 99 -11.32 -22.73 -3.42
C GLN A 99 -10.48 -22.58 -2.15
N LEU A 100 -9.56 -21.61 -2.11
CA LEU A 100 -8.68 -21.41 -0.98
C LEU A 100 -9.46 -20.81 0.20
N ASP A 101 -9.57 -21.55 1.30
CA ASP A 101 -10.28 -21.12 2.52
C ASP A 101 -9.35 -20.35 3.47
N GLU A 102 -8.07 -20.71 3.48
CA GLU A 102 -7.03 -20.14 4.34
C GLU A 102 -5.65 -20.26 3.65
N LEU A 103 -4.70 -19.36 3.98
CA LEU A 103 -3.35 -19.42 3.38
C LEU A 103 -2.56 -20.64 3.86
N GLY A 104 -2.64 -20.99 5.16
CA GLY A 104 -1.98 -22.17 5.70
C GLY A 104 -0.45 -22.12 5.81
N LEU A 105 0.21 -20.99 5.52
CA LEU A 105 1.66 -20.79 5.68
C LEU A 105 2.06 -20.56 7.14
N THR A 106 1.60 -21.44 8.02
CA THR A 106 1.65 -21.29 9.49
C THR A 106 3.05 -21.14 10.08
N SER A 107 4.05 -21.70 9.41
CA SER A 107 5.45 -21.65 9.82
C SER A 107 6.18 -20.42 9.28
N LEU A 108 5.54 -19.57 8.47
CA LEU A 108 6.17 -18.40 7.84
C LEU A 108 6.34 -17.28 8.86
N ILE A 109 7.59 -16.95 9.13
CA ILE A 109 7.94 -16.00 10.20
C ILE A 109 8.72 -14.81 9.64
N ASN A 110 9.30 -14.92 8.43
CA ASN A 110 10.02 -13.80 7.84
C ASN A 110 9.92 -13.72 6.30
N ILE A 111 9.68 -12.51 5.78
CA ILE A 111 9.87 -12.14 4.37
C ILE A 111 10.86 -10.98 4.34
N ARG A 112 12.06 -11.21 3.80
CA ARG A 112 13.18 -10.26 3.97
C ARG A 112 13.11 -9.04 3.07
N ARG A 113 12.67 -9.22 1.82
CA ARG A 113 12.61 -8.17 0.79
C ARG A 113 11.41 -8.43 -0.12
N GLY A 114 10.74 -7.37 -0.57
CA GLY A 114 9.68 -7.42 -1.57
C GLY A 114 8.26 -7.35 -1.00
N ASN A 115 7.35 -6.87 -1.83
CA ASN A 115 5.94 -6.67 -1.51
C ASN A 115 5.18 -8.00 -1.42
N VAL A 116 4.00 -7.97 -0.77
CA VAL A 116 3.08 -9.11 -0.71
C VAL A 116 1.76 -8.74 -1.36
N ILE A 117 1.28 -9.57 -2.28
CA ILE A 117 -0.04 -9.40 -2.89
C ILE A 117 -0.86 -10.68 -2.75
N ILE A 118 -2.04 -10.52 -2.16
CA ILE A 118 -3.03 -11.58 -2.00
C ILE A 118 -4.34 -11.05 -2.56
N ALA A 119 -4.70 -11.51 -3.76
CA ALA A 119 -5.84 -10.94 -4.46
C ALA A 119 -6.69 -11.95 -5.22
N ARG A 120 -7.99 -11.68 -5.35
CA ARG A 120 -8.93 -12.51 -6.13
C ARG A 120 -9.03 -13.96 -5.65
N ASN A 121 -9.00 -14.16 -4.33
CA ASN A 121 -9.25 -15.46 -3.71
C ASN A 121 -10.62 -15.42 -3.01
N ALA A 122 -11.69 -15.71 -3.76
CA ALA A 122 -13.06 -15.42 -3.33
C ALA A 122 -13.54 -16.12 -2.05
N GLN A 123 -12.93 -17.27 -1.68
CA GLN A 123 -13.25 -18.00 -0.45
C GLN A 123 -12.24 -17.75 0.69
N LEU A 124 -11.16 -17.01 0.43
CA LEU A 124 -10.06 -16.89 1.36
C LEU A 124 -10.43 -16.03 2.56
N CYS A 125 -10.51 -16.66 3.72
CA CYS A 125 -10.62 -16.02 5.02
C CYS A 125 -9.24 -15.82 5.67
N TYR A 126 -9.21 -15.04 6.75
CA TYR A 126 -8.06 -14.84 7.65
C TYR A 126 -6.83 -14.13 7.06
N ALA A 127 -6.82 -13.74 5.78
CA ALA A 127 -5.74 -12.93 5.20
C ALA A 127 -5.52 -11.59 5.94
N ASN A 128 -6.63 -10.94 6.36
CA ASN A 128 -6.64 -9.73 7.20
C ASN A 128 -6.30 -10.02 8.68
N SER A 129 -6.38 -11.28 9.11
CA SER A 129 -6.11 -11.68 10.50
C SER A 129 -4.63 -11.91 10.80
N ILE A 130 -3.78 -11.93 9.76
CA ILE A 130 -2.33 -12.09 9.87
C ILE A 130 -1.71 -10.72 10.08
N ARG A 131 -0.82 -10.59 11.07
CA ARG A 131 -0.01 -9.38 11.27
C ARG A 131 1.21 -9.44 10.37
N TRP A 132 1.05 -9.00 9.14
CA TRP A 132 2.11 -8.99 8.12
C TRP A 132 3.34 -8.17 8.51
N LYS A 133 3.15 -7.08 9.25
CA LYS A 133 4.24 -6.28 9.82
C LYS A 133 5.20 -7.03 10.74
N ASP A 134 4.75 -8.17 11.31
CA ASP A 134 5.60 -9.01 12.17
C ASP A 134 6.39 -10.04 11.34
N ILE A 135 6.05 -10.19 10.06
CA ILE A 135 6.65 -11.15 9.12
C ILE A 135 7.58 -10.42 8.14
N ILE A 136 7.20 -9.24 7.66
CA ILE A 136 7.97 -8.52 6.63
C ILE A 136 9.08 -7.72 7.30
N GLU A 137 10.33 -7.94 6.89
CA GLU A 137 11.53 -7.25 7.40
C GLU A 137 11.66 -5.84 6.82
N ASP A 138 11.28 -5.65 5.55
CA ASP A 138 11.32 -4.35 4.86
C ASP A 138 10.15 -3.44 5.31
N PRO A 139 10.40 -2.34 6.04
CA PRO A 139 9.34 -1.49 6.55
C PRO A 139 8.61 -0.70 5.46
N LYS A 140 9.18 -0.58 4.26
CA LYS A 140 8.56 0.10 3.11
C LYS A 140 7.78 -0.85 2.20
N ALA A 141 7.89 -2.15 2.42
CA ALA A 141 7.20 -3.13 1.60
C ALA A 141 5.69 -3.10 1.86
N GLN A 142 4.91 -3.10 0.78
CA GLN A 142 3.46 -3.00 0.83
C GLN A 142 2.79 -4.38 0.87
N VAL A 143 1.65 -4.43 1.55
CA VAL A 143 0.78 -5.62 1.60
C VAL A 143 -0.57 -5.27 0.99
N ILE A 144 -0.85 -5.87 -0.16
CA ILE A 144 -2.07 -5.62 -0.92
C ILE A 144 -3.02 -6.80 -0.74
N LEU A 145 -4.13 -6.54 -0.05
CA LEU A 145 -5.23 -7.49 0.13
C LEU A 145 -6.45 -6.97 -0.65
N ARG A 146 -6.84 -7.66 -1.73
CA ARG A 146 -7.91 -7.19 -2.64
C ARG A 146 -8.81 -8.33 -3.08
N GLN A 147 -10.13 -8.12 -3.11
CA GLN A 147 -11.06 -9.12 -3.67
C GLN A 147 -10.92 -10.51 -3.01
N ASN A 148 -10.66 -10.52 -1.70
CA ASN A 148 -10.72 -11.71 -0.84
C ASN A 148 -12.00 -11.63 0.03
N ARG A 149 -12.24 -12.62 0.88
CA ARG A 149 -13.46 -12.69 1.70
C ARG A 149 -13.32 -11.89 3.00
N ASP A 150 -14.23 -10.93 3.22
CA ASP A 150 -14.19 -10.00 4.37
C ASP A 150 -15.22 -10.30 5.49
N ASP A 151 -16.21 -11.17 5.25
CA ASP A 151 -17.32 -11.50 6.19
C ASP A 151 -17.00 -12.64 7.18
N CYS A 152 -15.73 -12.97 7.38
CA CYS A 152 -15.32 -14.11 8.21
C CYS A 152 -15.28 -13.75 9.71
N ALA A 153 -15.57 -14.73 10.59
CA ALA A 153 -15.44 -14.56 12.04
C ALA A 153 -13.96 -14.35 12.43
N PHE A 154 -13.68 -13.35 13.28
CA PHE A 154 -12.32 -13.03 13.69
C PHE A 154 -11.77 -14.07 14.68
N CYS A 155 -10.70 -14.78 14.28
CA CYS A 155 -9.84 -15.67 15.08
C CYS A 155 -10.47 -16.25 16.37
N PRO A 156 -11.38 -17.24 16.28
CA PRO A 156 -12.19 -17.70 17.42
C PRO A 156 -11.37 -18.29 18.58
N THR A 157 -10.15 -18.78 18.32
CA THR A 157 -9.29 -19.46 19.30
C THR A 157 -8.02 -18.70 19.65
N CYS A 158 -7.74 -17.57 18.97
CA CYS A 158 -6.45 -16.87 19.09
C CYS A 158 -6.62 -15.44 19.62
N PRO A 159 -5.75 -14.99 20.54
CA PRO A 159 -5.92 -13.72 21.23
C PRO A 159 -5.72 -12.48 20.35
N SER A 160 -5.02 -12.57 19.20
CA SER A 160 -4.84 -11.39 18.33
C SER A 160 -4.57 -11.64 16.85
N ALA A 161 -3.94 -12.74 16.45
CA ALA A 161 -3.67 -13.02 15.04
C ALA A 161 -3.65 -14.52 14.75
N CYS A 162 -4.14 -14.93 13.58
CA CYS A 162 -4.27 -16.33 13.22
C CYS A 162 -4.10 -16.58 11.73
N TRP A 163 -3.52 -17.72 11.39
CA TRP A 163 -3.40 -18.24 10.03
C TRP A 163 -4.68 -18.98 9.59
N SER A 164 -5.41 -19.52 10.56
CA SER A 164 -6.64 -20.30 10.40
C SER A 164 -7.51 -20.17 11.67
N PRO A 165 -8.76 -20.70 11.72
CA PRO A 165 -9.58 -20.59 12.93
C PRO A 165 -8.99 -21.31 14.14
N THR A 166 -8.02 -22.20 13.96
CA THR A 166 -7.41 -23.04 15.01
C THR A 166 -5.90 -22.84 15.17
N GLN A 167 -5.22 -22.19 14.22
CA GLN A 167 -3.76 -21.98 14.27
C GLN A 167 -3.45 -20.50 14.42
N CYS A 168 -2.89 -20.16 15.58
CA CYS A 168 -2.49 -18.79 15.89
C CYS A 168 -1.17 -18.44 15.19
N GLN A 169 -1.02 -17.16 14.85
CA GLN A 169 0.28 -16.64 14.42
C GLN A 169 1.22 -16.63 15.63
N GLN A 170 2.41 -17.21 15.49
CA GLN A 170 3.42 -17.21 16.54
C GLN A 170 3.78 -15.78 16.93
N GLN A 171 3.80 -15.50 18.23
CA GLN A 171 4.13 -14.18 18.76
C GLN A 171 5.41 -14.25 19.57
N CYS A 172 6.29 -13.30 19.29
CA CYS A 172 7.46 -13.05 20.10
C CYS A 172 7.26 -11.77 20.89
N SER A 173 7.75 -11.75 22.12
CA SER A 173 7.92 -10.52 22.89
C SER A 173 8.69 -9.50 22.06
N ALA A 174 8.31 -8.21 22.19
CA ALA A 174 8.96 -7.12 21.47
C ALA A 174 10.48 -7.09 21.68
N HIS A 175 10.96 -7.56 22.84
CA HIS A 175 12.40 -7.67 23.14
C HIS A 175 13.14 -8.61 22.18
N CYS A 176 12.48 -9.65 21.68
CA CYS A 176 13.07 -10.64 20.79
C CYS A 176 13.00 -10.27 19.31
N LYS A 177 12.36 -9.14 18.95
CA LYS A 177 12.24 -8.66 17.55
C LYS A 177 11.82 -9.75 16.55
N GLY A 178 10.82 -10.57 16.90
CA GLY A 178 10.34 -11.66 16.03
C GLY A 178 11.22 -12.93 16.01
N ASN A 179 12.28 -13.01 16.81
CA ASN A 179 13.21 -14.14 16.87
C ASN A 179 13.19 -14.82 18.24
N CYS A 180 12.22 -15.71 18.47
CA CYS A 180 12.01 -16.33 19.77
C CYS A 180 11.75 -17.84 19.69
N LEU A 181 12.18 -18.56 20.73
CA LEU A 181 11.94 -19.99 20.96
C LEU A 181 10.55 -20.20 21.58
N THR A 182 10.21 -19.34 22.53
CA THR A 182 8.88 -19.20 23.14
C THR A 182 8.58 -17.71 23.25
N GLU A 183 7.34 -17.32 23.57
CA GLU A 183 6.94 -15.90 23.58
C GLU A 183 7.93 -14.97 24.32
N THR A 184 8.60 -15.44 25.37
CA THR A 184 9.52 -14.64 26.20
C THR A 184 11.00 -15.00 26.04
N VAL A 185 11.33 -16.16 25.48
CA VAL A 185 12.72 -16.62 25.34
C VAL A 185 13.22 -16.33 23.93
N CYS A 186 14.14 -15.38 23.81
CA CYS A 186 14.71 -14.99 22.53
C CYS A 186 15.71 -16.03 22.02
N CYS A 187 15.73 -16.20 20.70
CA CYS A 187 16.77 -16.96 20.02
C CYS A 187 18.04 -16.13 19.85
N PRO A 188 19.20 -16.77 19.64
CA PRO A 188 20.43 -16.07 19.31
C PRO A 188 20.26 -15.12 18.13
N ASP A 189 20.98 -13.99 18.16
CA ASP A 189 20.91 -12.94 17.13
C ASP A 189 21.28 -13.41 15.71
N GLN A 190 21.95 -14.55 15.59
CA GLN A 190 22.29 -15.16 14.31
C GLN A 190 21.11 -15.95 13.70
N CYS A 191 20.07 -16.26 14.48
CA CYS A 191 18.83 -16.85 13.97
C CYS A 191 17.90 -15.78 13.39
N VAL A 192 17.06 -16.18 12.44
CA VAL A 192 15.91 -15.40 11.96
C VAL A 192 14.65 -16.24 12.06
N GLY A 193 13.59 -15.61 12.53
CA GLY A 193 12.28 -16.22 12.65
C GLY A 193 12.19 -17.34 13.68
N GLY A 194 13.07 -17.36 14.68
CA GLY A 194 13.00 -18.29 15.81
C GLY A 194 13.95 -19.48 15.71
N CYS A 195 13.81 -20.40 16.67
CA CYS A 195 14.70 -21.53 16.87
C CYS A 195 14.01 -22.63 17.69
N TYR A 196 14.55 -23.85 17.66
CA TYR A 196 14.06 -24.99 18.43
C TYR A 196 15.21 -25.88 18.89
N TYR A 197 15.00 -26.68 19.94
CA TYR A 197 15.96 -27.70 20.38
C TYR A 197 15.73 -29.02 19.67
N GLN A 198 16.77 -29.62 19.10
CA GLN A 198 16.67 -30.95 18.49
C GLN A 198 16.52 -32.05 19.56
N ASN A 199 17.13 -31.87 20.73
CA ASN A 199 17.06 -32.81 21.85
C ASN A 199 16.77 -32.07 23.16
N ILE A 200 15.55 -32.26 23.69
CA ILE A 200 15.00 -31.49 24.84
C ILE A 200 15.80 -31.78 26.13
N THR A 201 16.48 -32.92 26.22
CA THR A 201 17.19 -33.38 27.42
C THR A 201 18.62 -32.84 27.56
N ALA A 202 19.24 -32.34 26.48
CA ALA A 202 20.63 -31.90 26.49
C ALA A 202 20.81 -30.36 26.47
N SER A 203 19.78 -29.58 26.10
CA SER A 203 19.81 -28.10 26.05
C SER A 203 20.95 -27.43 25.26
N THR A 204 21.81 -28.19 24.57
CA THR A 204 23.00 -27.70 23.87
C THR A 204 22.86 -27.61 22.34
N ASP A 205 21.80 -28.20 21.77
CA ASP A 205 21.60 -28.30 20.31
C ASP A 205 20.43 -27.44 19.84
N LEU A 206 20.61 -26.11 19.95
CA LEU A 206 19.67 -25.13 19.45
C LEU A 206 19.83 -24.95 17.93
N ILE A 207 18.75 -25.14 17.17
CA ILE A 207 18.70 -24.99 15.71
C ILE A 207 17.84 -23.79 15.36
N CYS A 208 18.37 -22.88 14.56
CA CYS A 208 17.61 -21.75 14.03
C CYS A 208 16.66 -22.20 12.91
N HIS A 209 15.51 -21.53 12.77
CA HIS A 209 14.64 -21.74 11.61
C HIS A 209 15.34 -21.29 10.31
N ALA A 210 16.09 -20.19 10.37
CA ALA A 210 17.05 -19.80 9.35
C ALA A 210 18.17 -18.93 9.95
N CYS A 211 19.17 -18.62 9.12
CA CYS A 211 20.31 -17.80 9.52
C CYS A 211 20.20 -16.36 8.99
N ARG A 212 20.56 -15.39 9.84
CA ARG A 212 20.57 -13.97 9.47
C ARG A 212 21.61 -13.65 8.41
N ASN A 213 22.80 -14.21 8.60
CA ASN A 213 23.96 -14.00 7.74
C ASN A 213 24.31 -15.29 7.01
N MET A 214 25.06 -16.18 7.66
CA MET A 214 25.60 -17.38 7.02
C MET A 214 25.25 -18.65 7.79
N ARG A 215 25.07 -19.76 7.07
CA ARG A 215 24.77 -21.08 7.61
C ARG A 215 25.89 -22.06 7.30
N ILE A 216 26.43 -22.75 8.31
CA ILE A 216 27.37 -23.85 8.10
C ILE A 216 26.61 -25.05 7.52
N TYR A 217 27.03 -25.53 6.36
CA TYR A 217 26.35 -26.61 5.63
C TYR A 217 26.27 -27.92 6.44
N ALA A 218 27.40 -28.42 6.95
CA ALA A 218 27.47 -29.68 7.70
C ALA A 218 26.60 -29.73 8.96
N THR A 219 26.52 -28.60 9.69
CA THR A 219 25.93 -28.56 11.04
C THR A 219 24.62 -27.79 11.12
N GLY A 220 24.28 -27.01 10.09
CA GLY A 220 23.16 -26.09 10.10
C GLY A 220 23.31 -24.91 11.05
N LYS A 221 24.47 -24.71 11.70
CA LYS A 221 24.69 -23.62 12.67
C LYS A 221 24.80 -22.27 11.97
N CYS A 222 24.17 -21.26 12.54
CA CYS A 222 24.24 -19.89 12.05
C CYS A 222 25.46 -19.14 12.58
N VAL A 223 26.18 -18.47 11.68
CA VAL A 223 27.38 -17.70 11.97
C VAL A 223 27.31 -16.33 11.30
N GLN A 224 27.98 -15.35 11.90
CA GLN A 224 28.02 -13.99 11.36
C GLN A 224 28.89 -13.89 10.10
N LYS A 225 30.03 -14.59 10.09
CA LYS A 225 30.96 -14.71 8.97
C LYS A 225 31.44 -16.15 8.92
N CYS A 226 31.71 -16.68 7.72
CA CYS A 226 32.31 -18.00 7.61
C CYS A 226 33.63 -18.06 8.40
N PRO A 227 33.84 -19.12 9.22
CA PRO A 227 35.12 -19.36 9.85
C PRO A 227 36.25 -19.36 8.82
N SER A 228 37.46 -18.95 9.22
CA SER A 228 38.61 -18.81 8.30
C SER A 228 39.03 -20.08 7.57
N HIS A 229 38.61 -21.26 8.03
CA HIS A 229 38.87 -22.56 7.40
C HIS A 229 37.69 -23.07 6.54
N MET A 230 36.65 -22.26 6.35
CA MET A 230 35.46 -22.58 5.55
C MET A 230 35.27 -21.55 4.43
N LEU A 231 34.73 -22.03 3.32
CA LEU A 231 34.46 -21.26 2.11
C LEU A 231 33.03 -20.77 2.08
N LYS A 232 32.83 -19.58 1.53
CA LYS A 232 31.51 -18.95 1.38
C LYS A 232 30.85 -19.32 0.04
N VAL A 233 29.56 -19.64 0.08
CA VAL A 233 28.72 -20.01 -1.08
C VAL A 233 27.51 -19.09 -1.13
N ILE A 234 27.27 -18.44 -2.28
CA ILE A 234 26.04 -17.65 -2.60
C ILE A 234 25.70 -16.62 -1.51
N ASP A 235 26.71 -16.03 -0.86
CA ASP A 235 26.54 -15.04 0.21
C ASP A 235 25.64 -15.48 1.40
N SER A 236 25.42 -16.79 1.61
CA SER A 236 24.56 -17.29 2.71
C SER A 236 24.96 -18.63 3.31
N LEU A 237 25.87 -19.36 2.69
CA LEU A 237 26.29 -20.69 3.14
C LEU A 237 27.81 -20.76 3.35
N CYS A 238 28.24 -21.55 4.33
CA CYS A 238 29.63 -21.88 4.59
C CYS A 238 29.83 -23.38 4.40
N VAL A 239 30.78 -23.75 3.55
CA VAL A 239 31.13 -25.13 3.24
C VAL A 239 32.62 -25.36 3.51
N THR A 240 33.00 -26.58 3.83
CA THR A 240 34.42 -26.98 3.86
C THR A 240 34.97 -27.12 2.43
N HIS A 241 36.30 -27.21 2.30
CA HIS A 241 36.95 -27.42 1.00
C HIS A 241 36.44 -28.69 0.31
N GLN A 242 36.31 -29.79 1.06
CA GLN A 242 35.80 -31.06 0.53
C GLN A 242 34.34 -30.95 0.11
N GLU A 243 33.50 -30.29 0.92
CA GLU A 243 32.07 -30.09 0.57
C GLU A 243 31.90 -29.25 -0.68
N CYS A 244 32.70 -28.19 -0.86
CA CYS A 244 32.66 -27.33 -2.04
C CYS A 244 32.72 -28.12 -3.35
N THR A 245 33.69 -29.04 -3.46
CA THR A 245 33.87 -29.86 -4.66
C THR A 245 32.63 -30.67 -5.00
N SER A 246 31.92 -31.21 -3.99
CA SER A 246 30.71 -32.01 -4.15
C SER A 246 29.41 -31.20 -4.27
N PHE A 247 29.39 -29.96 -3.78
CA PHE A 247 28.19 -29.13 -3.60
C PHE A 247 27.46 -28.85 -4.91
N PHE A 248 28.20 -28.62 -6.00
CA PHE A 248 27.68 -28.40 -7.34
C PHE A 248 27.72 -29.67 -8.19
N MET A 249 27.17 -30.80 -7.71
CA MET A 249 27.20 -32.07 -8.46
C MET A 249 28.63 -32.50 -8.88
N SER A 250 29.62 -32.30 -8.01
CA SER A 250 31.05 -32.56 -8.26
C SER A 250 31.77 -31.53 -9.15
N SER A 251 31.19 -30.37 -9.43
CA SER A 251 31.81 -29.31 -10.26
C SER A 251 32.14 -28.03 -9.49
N GLY A 252 32.27 -28.09 -8.16
CA GLY A 252 32.61 -26.89 -7.36
C GLY A 252 34.10 -26.57 -7.38
N PHE A 253 34.42 -25.27 -7.40
CA PHE A 253 35.78 -24.75 -7.36
C PHE A 253 36.00 -23.79 -6.19
N ILE A 254 37.20 -23.82 -5.64
CA ILE A 254 37.65 -23.04 -4.48
C ILE A 254 38.40 -21.80 -4.98
N LEU A 255 37.94 -20.62 -4.59
CA LEU A 255 38.59 -19.35 -4.89
C LEU A 255 39.36 -18.88 -3.64
N ASP A 256 40.65 -19.19 -3.57
CA ASP A 256 41.46 -19.00 -2.35
C ASP A 256 41.61 -17.52 -1.96
N GLU A 257 41.62 -16.60 -2.92
CA GLU A 257 41.79 -15.15 -2.65
C GLU A 257 40.64 -14.54 -1.86
N THR A 258 39.41 -14.93 -2.17
CA THR A 258 38.20 -14.42 -1.50
C THR A 258 37.62 -15.42 -0.51
N ASN A 259 38.21 -16.62 -0.42
CA ASN A 259 37.75 -17.74 0.38
C ASN A 259 36.28 -18.11 0.05
N GLU A 260 35.98 -18.20 -1.26
CA GLU A 260 34.66 -18.48 -1.80
C GLU A 260 34.62 -19.84 -2.53
N CYS A 261 33.45 -20.45 -2.56
CA CYS A 261 33.16 -21.66 -3.31
C CYS A 261 32.17 -21.34 -4.42
N VAL A 262 32.58 -21.57 -5.65
CA VAL A 262 31.89 -21.17 -6.87
C VAL A 262 31.61 -22.38 -7.76
N SER A 263 30.53 -22.34 -8.54
CA SER A 263 30.19 -23.42 -9.49
C SER A 263 31.11 -23.45 -10.71
N THR A 264 31.77 -22.34 -11.00
CA THR A 264 32.70 -22.13 -12.12
C THR A 264 33.71 -21.07 -11.68
N CYS A 265 35.00 -21.22 -12.03
CA CYS A 265 35.97 -20.16 -11.75
C CYS A 265 35.53 -18.85 -12.41
N PRO A 266 35.55 -17.73 -11.68
CA PRO A 266 35.21 -16.44 -12.25
C PRO A 266 36.26 -16.02 -13.29
N THR A 267 35.88 -15.11 -14.17
CA THR A 267 36.77 -14.58 -15.20
C THR A 267 38.05 -14.00 -14.56
N GLY A 268 39.22 -14.36 -15.10
CA GLY A 268 40.53 -13.98 -14.56
C GLY A 268 41.20 -15.05 -13.69
N PHE A 269 40.54 -16.18 -13.45
CA PHE A 269 41.07 -17.32 -12.72
C PHE A 269 41.01 -18.59 -13.58
N ASP A 270 42.08 -19.39 -13.57
CA ASP A 270 42.11 -20.70 -14.21
C ASP A 270 41.95 -21.82 -13.19
N VAL A 271 41.37 -22.94 -13.66
CA VAL A 271 41.32 -24.19 -12.90
C VAL A 271 42.71 -24.82 -12.94
N ILE A 272 43.37 -24.91 -11.78
CA ILE A 272 44.60 -25.70 -11.64
C ILE A 272 44.24 -27.17 -11.37
N LEU A 273 45.15 -28.11 -11.70
CA LEU A 273 45.09 -29.53 -11.34
C LEU A 273 44.50 -29.73 -9.92
N GLY A 274 43.22 -30.07 -9.85
CA GLY A 274 42.43 -30.10 -8.61
C GLY A 274 41.11 -29.31 -8.74
N SER A 275 40.67 -28.72 -7.64
CA SER A 275 39.40 -27.96 -7.54
C SER A 275 39.64 -26.52 -7.08
N HIS A 276 40.78 -25.94 -7.43
CA HIS A 276 41.17 -24.58 -7.04
C HIS A 276 41.22 -23.64 -8.25
N CYS A 277 40.75 -22.42 -8.03
CA CYS A 277 40.83 -21.29 -8.93
C CYS A 277 42.01 -20.42 -8.48
N GLU A 278 43.09 -20.40 -9.25
CA GLU A 278 44.17 -19.45 -9.05
C GLU A 278 44.13 -18.39 -10.15
N ARG A 279 44.67 -17.21 -9.85
CA ARG A 279 44.92 -16.22 -10.88
C ARG A 279 45.82 -16.85 -11.92
N CYS A 280 45.37 -16.81 -13.16
CA CYS A 280 46.12 -17.46 -14.22
C CYS A 280 47.49 -16.77 -14.44
N ILE A 281 48.45 -17.47 -15.03
CA ILE A 281 49.80 -16.94 -15.20
C ILE A 281 49.83 -16.12 -16.49
N SER A 282 50.14 -14.83 -16.39
CA SER A 282 50.27 -13.95 -17.56
C SER A 282 51.39 -14.44 -18.48
N GLY A 283 51.00 -14.94 -19.65
CA GLY A 283 51.92 -15.29 -20.74
C GLY A 283 51.84 -14.25 -21.86
N PRO A 284 52.85 -14.17 -22.74
CA PRO A 284 52.83 -13.29 -23.91
C PRO A 284 51.65 -13.55 -24.87
N GLU A 285 50.99 -14.71 -24.76
CA GLU A 285 49.80 -15.08 -25.53
C GLU A 285 48.48 -14.97 -24.74
N ASN A 286 48.51 -14.73 -23.41
CA ASN A 286 47.33 -14.62 -22.57
C ASN A 286 47.55 -13.59 -21.44
N ASN A 287 47.27 -12.32 -21.77
CA ASN A 287 47.43 -11.16 -20.87
C ASN A 287 46.26 -10.97 -19.88
N TYR A 288 45.29 -11.89 -19.85
CA TYR A 288 44.00 -11.74 -19.15
C TYR A 288 44.06 -11.98 -17.62
N CYS A 289 45.20 -12.37 -17.08
CA CYS A 289 45.22 -12.94 -15.72
C CYS A 289 45.60 -12.00 -14.57
N GLN A 290 45.80 -10.70 -14.85
CA GLN A 290 45.92 -9.64 -13.83
C GLN A 290 44.57 -8.92 -13.61
N GLY A 291 43.51 -9.67 -13.30
CA GLY A 291 42.15 -9.12 -13.19
C GLY A 291 41.63 -8.57 -14.53
N ALA A 292 42.14 -9.08 -15.65
CA ALA A 292 41.79 -8.64 -16.98
C ALA A 292 40.70 -9.55 -17.59
N CYS A 293 39.47 -9.08 -17.58
CA CYS A 293 38.35 -9.82 -18.14
C CYS A 293 38.38 -9.80 -19.67
N GLY A 294 37.85 -10.86 -20.28
CA GLY A 294 37.65 -10.95 -21.73
C GLY A 294 36.55 -9.99 -22.21
N GLU A 295 35.79 -10.41 -23.22
CA GLU A 295 34.65 -9.63 -23.70
C GLU A 295 33.47 -9.73 -22.73
N GLN A 296 32.87 -8.58 -22.39
CA GLN A 296 31.76 -8.45 -21.47
C GLN A 296 30.62 -7.71 -22.15
N HIS A 297 29.46 -8.37 -22.23
CA HIS A 297 28.25 -7.82 -22.86
C HIS A 297 27.12 -7.80 -21.84
N ILE A 298 26.86 -6.62 -21.27
CA ILE A 298 25.88 -6.41 -20.21
C ILE A 298 24.55 -5.95 -20.81
N ARG A 299 23.47 -6.68 -20.55
CA ARG A 299 22.10 -6.38 -21.03
C ARG A 299 21.07 -6.21 -19.92
N SER A 300 21.44 -6.50 -18.68
CA SER A 300 20.56 -6.43 -17.51
C SER A 300 21.36 -6.04 -16.27
N ILE A 301 20.68 -5.59 -15.22
CA ILE A 301 21.35 -5.16 -13.97
C ILE A 301 22.11 -6.32 -13.30
N SER A 302 21.57 -7.54 -13.33
CA SER A 302 22.21 -8.70 -12.68
C SER A 302 23.53 -9.11 -13.36
N GLU A 303 23.69 -8.81 -14.65
CA GLU A 303 24.91 -9.13 -15.41
C GLU A 303 26.11 -8.26 -15.00
N PHE A 304 25.92 -7.10 -14.35
CA PHE A 304 27.03 -6.28 -13.85
C PHE A 304 27.92 -7.03 -12.85
N SER A 305 27.39 -8.05 -12.17
CA SER A 305 28.16 -8.92 -11.28
C SER A 305 29.38 -9.56 -11.95
N ALA A 306 29.37 -9.75 -13.28
CA ALA A 306 30.49 -10.26 -14.05
C ALA A 306 31.73 -9.34 -14.01
N LEU A 307 31.54 -8.04 -13.73
CA LEU A 307 32.61 -7.04 -13.70
C LEU A 307 33.25 -6.86 -12.32
N LYS A 308 32.65 -7.42 -11.27
CA LYS A 308 33.00 -7.19 -9.86
C LYS A 308 34.48 -7.40 -9.54
N TYR A 309 35.14 -8.33 -10.23
CA TYR A 309 36.55 -8.67 -10.03
C TYR A 309 37.47 -8.22 -11.18
N CYS A 310 36.94 -7.47 -12.14
CA CYS A 310 37.69 -6.99 -13.30
C CYS A 310 38.38 -5.66 -12.97
N SER A 311 39.72 -5.65 -12.97
CA SER A 311 40.51 -4.42 -12.98
C SER A 311 40.79 -3.89 -14.38
N ARG A 312 40.73 -4.78 -15.37
CA ARG A 312 40.92 -4.48 -16.79
C ARG A 312 39.92 -5.29 -17.60
N VAL A 313 39.45 -4.80 -18.74
CA VAL A 313 38.50 -5.54 -19.61
C VAL A 313 38.94 -5.40 -21.06
N HIS A 314 38.90 -6.48 -21.84
CA HIS A 314 39.23 -6.42 -23.26
C HIS A 314 38.20 -5.60 -24.04
N THR A 315 36.94 -6.03 -23.95
CA THR A 315 35.77 -5.38 -24.56
C THR A 315 34.66 -5.26 -23.53
N LEU A 316 34.12 -4.06 -23.33
CA LEU A 316 32.99 -3.83 -22.43
C LEU A 316 31.85 -3.16 -23.20
N ASN A 317 30.76 -3.89 -23.40
CA ASN A 317 29.60 -3.37 -24.08
C ASN A 317 28.35 -3.46 -23.19
N ILE A 318 27.62 -2.36 -23.04
CA ILE A 318 26.43 -2.25 -22.18
C ILE A 318 25.25 -1.82 -23.07
N TYR A 319 24.17 -2.60 -23.07
CA TYR A 319 23.05 -2.44 -23.99
C TYR A 319 21.68 -2.47 -23.29
N ASN A 320 20.75 -1.63 -23.74
CA ASN A 320 19.29 -1.78 -23.52
C ASN A 320 18.83 -1.86 -22.05
N ILE A 321 19.42 -1.08 -21.15
CA ILE A 321 19.03 -1.07 -19.72
C ILE A 321 18.12 0.14 -19.42
N ALA A 322 16.91 -0.11 -18.94
CA ALA A 322 15.89 0.91 -18.71
C ALA A 322 15.88 1.45 -17.25
N ALA A 323 15.44 2.69 -17.06
CA ALA A 323 15.38 3.33 -15.74
C ALA A 323 14.42 2.63 -14.74
N VAL A 324 13.37 1.98 -15.24
CA VAL A 324 12.34 1.29 -14.43
C VAL A 324 12.91 0.10 -13.64
N GLU A 325 14.04 -0.46 -14.08
CA GLU A 325 14.70 -1.59 -13.41
C GLU A 325 15.51 -1.16 -12.17
N SER A 326 15.69 0.14 -11.93
CA SER A 326 16.56 0.66 -10.87
C SER A 326 15.82 0.89 -9.54
N THR A 327 16.24 0.15 -8.51
CA THR A 327 15.98 0.44 -7.09
C THR A 327 17.28 0.98 -6.45
N GLU A 328 17.21 1.68 -5.32
CA GLU A 328 18.42 2.17 -4.61
C GLU A 328 19.43 1.05 -4.34
N THR A 329 18.97 -0.17 -4.04
CA THR A 329 19.83 -1.34 -3.81
C THR A 329 20.50 -1.85 -5.08
N ASN A 330 19.77 -1.85 -6.20
CA ASN A 330 20.29 -2.29 -7.50
C ASN A 330 21.40 -1.33 -7.98
N LEU A 331 21.26 -0.03 -7.73
CA LEU A 331 22.29 0.94 -8.07
C LEU A 331 23.59 0.69 -7.31
N ILE A 332 23.52 0.32 -6.02
CA ILE A 332 24.71 -0.04 -5.22
C ILE A 332 25.45 -1.23 -5.87
N GLU A 333 24.73 -2.25 -6.31
CA GLU A 333 25.33 -3.40 -7.01
C GLU A 333 26.07 -2.96 -8.28
N VAL A 334 25.45 -2.09 -9.09
CA VAL A 334 26.10 -1.50 -10.28
C VAL A 334 27.34 -0.69 -9.91
N PHE A 335 27.29 0.12 -8.85
CA PHE A 335 28.45 0.88 -8.38
C PHE A 335 29.59 -0.04 -7.93
N THR A 336 29.27 -1.12 -7.19
CA THR A 336 30.28 -2.09 -6.73
C THR A 336 30.92 -2.85 -7.88
N ALA A 337 30.20 -3.08 -8.98
CA ALA A 337 30.72 -3.76 -10.15
C ALA A 337 31.87 -3.01 -10.84
N PHE A 338 31.89 -1.68 -10.77
CA PHE A 338 32.90 -0.84 -11.42
C PHE A 338 34.00 -0.35 -10.48
N GLU A 339 33.93 -0.69 -9.19
CA GLU A 339 34.83 -0.16 -8.16
C GLU A 339 36.30 -0.52 -8.41
N SER A 340 36.57 -1.68 -9.01
CA SER A 340 37.92 -2.15 -9.30
C SER A 340 38.37 -1.83 -10.73
N LEU A 341 37.47 -1.40 -11.62
CA LEU A 341 37.74 -1.28 -13.05
C LEU A 341 38.58 -0.04 -13.38
N GLU A 342 39.83 -0.26 -13.81
CA GLU A 342 40.79 0.79 -14.12
C GLU A 342 41.08 0.95 -15.62
N GLN A 343 40.87 -0.08 -16.44
CA GLN A 343 41.26 -0.06 -17.85
C GLN A 343 40.32 -0.86 -18.77
N ILE A 344 40.07 -0.34 -19.99
CA ILE A 344 39.43 -1.07 -21.09
C ILE A 344 40.37 -1.06 -22.30
N ASP A 345 40.59 -2.19 -22.95
CA ASP A 345 41.68 -2.33 -23.93
C ASP A 345 41.29 -2.05 -25.38
N HIS A 346 40.16 -2.58 -25.82
CA HIS A 346 39.82 -2.64 -27.24
C HIS A 346 38.51 -1.94 -27.55
N GLU A 347 37.38 -2.42 -27.04
CA GLU A 347 36.07 -1.85 -27.36
C GLU A 347 35.31 -1.45 -26.10
N PHE A 348 34.75 -0.23 -26.10
CA PHE A 348 33.87 0.25 -25.05
C PHE A 348 32.59 0.83 -25.66
N THR A 349 31.47 0.11 -25.51
CA THR A 349 30.18 0.53 -26.08
C THR A 349 29.13 0.74 -24.99
N ILE A 350 28.45 1.88 -25.00
CA ILE A 350 27.24 2.13 -24.20
C ILE A 350 26.12 2.50 -25.16
N HIS A 351 25.12 1.64 -25.27
CA HIS A 351 24.03 1.78 -26.24
C HIS A 351 22.64 1.61 -25.62
N ASN A 352 21.78 2.62 -25.71
CA ASN A 352 20.42 2.57 -25.18
C ASN A 352 20.36 2.23 -23.68
N VAL A 353 21.20 2.91 -22.88
CA VAL A 353 21.29 2.76 -21.42
C VAL A 353 20.76 4.01 -20.73
N ASN A 354 19.64 3.87 -20.04
CA ASN A 354 18.84 4.98 -19.51
C ASN A 354 18.94 5.14 -17.98
N ILE A 355 19.80 4.35 -17.33
CA ILE A 355 20.11 4.46 -15.91
C ILE A 355 21.27 5.43 -15.61
N PHE A 356 22.04 5.85 -16.63
CA PHE A 356 23.18 6.75 -16.47
C PHE A 356 22.82 8.18 -16.88
N SER A 357 22.85 9.10 -15.90
CA SER A 357 22.80 10.54 -16.18
C SER A 357 24.19 11.11 -16.49
N THR A 358 25.25 10.43 -16.01
CA THR A 358 26.67 10.74 -16.20
C THR A 358 27.53 9.47 -16.26
N LEU A 359 28.65 9.52 -16.97
CA LEU A 359 29.65 8.44 -17.00
C LEU A 359 30.63 8.49 -15.80
N SER A 360 30.41 9.37 -14.82
CA SER A 360 31.21 9.41 -13.59
C SER A 360 31.14 8.13 -12.76
N ILE A 361 30.16 7.25 -13.04
CA ILE A 361 30.09 5.92 -12.44
C ILE A 361 31.38 5.10 -12.69
N PHE A 362 32.04 5.32 -13.81
CA PHE A 362 33.36 4.79 -14.13
C PHE A 362 34.48 5.65 -13.50
N SER A 363 34.36 5.93 -12.20
CA SER A 363 35.21 6.91 -11.51
C SER A 363 36.68 6.47 -11.36
N LYS A 364 36.94 5.16 -11.36
CA LYS A 364 38.27 4.56 -11.24
C LYS A 364 38.92 4.26 -12.60
N LEU A 365 38.17 4.45 -13.69
CA LEU A 365 38.64 4.19 -15.04
C LEU A 365 39.70 5.23 -15.42
N LYS A 366 40.92 4.75 -15.71
CA LYS A 366 42.08 5.58 -16.03
C LYS A 366 42.37 5.62 -17.53
N ARG A 367 42.08 4.53 -18.25
CA ARG A 367 42.41 4.37 -19.68
C ARG A 367 41.35 3.57 -20.44
N ILE A 368 41.06 4.01 -21.66
CA ILE A 368 40.23 3.31 -22.65
C ILE A 368 41.02 3.25 -23.96
N GLY A 369 41.23 2.05 -24.48
CA GLY A 369 42.05 1.82 -25.66
C GLY A 369 43.55 1.71 -25.34
N ILE A 370 44.18 0.62 -25.80
CA ILE A 370 45.65 0.44 -25.76
C ILE A 370 46.30 0.54 -27.13
N THR A 371 45.50 0.53 -28.19
CA THR A 371 45.92 0.49 -29.58
C THR A 371 45.11 1.49 -30.39
N THR A 372 45.63 1.91 -31.55
CA THR A 372 44.94 2.86 -32.44
C THR A 372 43.69 2.28 -33.10
N ASN A 373 43.49 0.96 -33.06
CA ASN A 373 42.28 0.29 -33.53
C ASN A 373 41.19 0.13 -32.47
N ALA A 374 41.42 0.60 -31.23
CA ALA A 374 40.40 0.57 -30.19
C ALA A 374 39.20 1.47 -30.57
N THR A 375 38.01 1.13 -30.06
CA THR A 375 36.76 1.80 -30.38
C THR A 375 36.01 2.16 -29.11
N MET A 376 35.54 3.40 -29.03
CA MET A 376 34.68 3.88 -27.96
C MET A 376 33.41 4.45 -28.56
N THR A 377 32.28 3.79 -28.29
CA THR A 377 30.97 4.13 -28.85
C THR A 377 29.97 4.47 -27.75
N ILE A 378 29.40 5.67 -27.80
CA ILE A 378 28.32 6.10 -26.91
C ILE A 378 27.13 6.49 -27.77
N GLU A 379 26.07 5.69 -27.70
CA GLU A 379 24.98 5.73 -28.67
C GLU A 379 23.59 5.60 -28.03
N GLU A 380 22.60 6.37 -28.49
CA GLU A 380 21.19 6.20 -28.09
C GLU A 380 20.91 6.28 -26.57
N ASN A 381 21.75 7.00 -25.79
CA ASN A 381 21.55 7.14 -24.34
C ASN A 381 20.76 8.42 -24.04
N ASP A 382 19.43 8.30 -23.93
CA ASP A 382 18.50 9.44 -23.87
C ASP A 382 18.62 10.28 -22.60
N PHE A 383 19.06 9.69 -21.48
CA PHE A 383 19.20 10.39 -20.19
C PHE A 383 20.61 10.88 -19.91
N LEU A 384 21.59 10.55 -20.75
CA LEU A 384 22.96 10.97 -20.56
C LEU A 384 23.09 12.48 -20.81
N THR A 385 23.45 13.23 -19.77
CA THR A 385 23.57 14.70 -19.83
C THR A 385 25.02 15.18 -19.81
N GLU A 386 25.91 14.36 -19.26
CA GLU A 386 27.33 14.65 -19.11
C GLU A 386 28.15 13.37 -19.31
N LEU A 387 29.35 13.48 -19.86
CA LEU A 387 30.32 12.37 -19.90
C LEU A 387 30.98 12.24 -18.52
N TRP A 388 32.26 12.62 -18.41
CA TRP A 388 32.95 12.77 -17.13
C TRP A 388 33.02 14.26 -16.74
N PRO A 389 32.78 14.61 -15.47
CA PRO A 389 32.92 15.98 -15.01
C PRO A 389 34.40 16.40 -15.03
N LEU A 390 34.70 17.55 -15.64
CA LEU A 390 36.07 18.09 -15.73
C LEU A 390 36.67 18.52 -14.39
N SER A 391 35.90 18.46 -13.30
CA SER A 391 36.41 18.65 -11.94
C SER A 391 37.36 17.53 -11.50
N HIS A 392 37.27 16.36 -12.13
CA HIS A 392 38.17 15.22 -11.95
C HIS A 392 38.75 14.82 -13.31
N PRO A 393 39.98 14.28 -13.37
CA PRO A 393 40.58 13.94 -14.66
C PRO A 393 39.83 12.77 -15.33
N PRO A 394 39.20 12.94 -16.51
CA PRO A 394 38.64 11.82 -17.27
C PRO A 394 39.71 10.82 -17.73
N PRO A 395 39.29 9.60 -18.11
CA PRO A 395 40.21 8.59 -18.62
C PRO A 395 40.93 9.05 -19.89
N ILE A 396 42.16 8.57 -20.07
CA ILE A 396 42.89 8.72 -21.33
C ILE A 396 42.25 7.80 -22.37
N ILE A 397 41.91 8.36 -23.54
CA ILE A 397 41.29 7.60 -24.63
C ILE A 397 42.27 7.50 -25.80
N GLN A 398 42.51 6.29 -26.27
CA GLN A 398 43.28 6.00 -27.46
C GLN A 398 42.42 5.20 -28.45
N GLY A 399 42.63 5.43 -29.76
CA GLY A 399 41.84 4.79 -30.82
C GLY A 399 40.77 5.71 -31.40
N SER A 400 39.57 5.19 -31.63
CA SER A 400 38.46 5.90 -32.28
C SER A 400 37.32 6.21 -31.31
N LEU A 401 36.79 7.42 -31.38
CA LEU A 401 35.68 7.91 -30.56
C LEU A 401 34.46 8.21 -31.44
N ASN A 402 33.34 7.55 -31.14
CA ASN A 402 32.05 7.71 -31.79
C ASN A 402 30.96 8.02 -30.76
N ILE A 403 30.49 9.26 -30.72
CA ILE A 403 29.37 9.68 -29.87
C ILE A 403 28.23 10.10 -30.79
N VAL A 404 27.08 9.44 -30.74
CA VAL A 404 26.01 9.69 -31.71
C VAL A 404 24.64 9.37 -31.12
N ARG A 405 23.57 10.03 -31.56
CA ARG A 405 22.19 9.77 -31.09
C ARG A 405 21.99 9.92 -29.58
N ASN A 406 22.78 10.74 -28.90
CA ASN A 406 22.57 11.03 -27.47
C ASN A 406 21.72 12.29 -27.33
N ALA A 407 20.43 12.09 -27.06
CA ALA A 407 19.44 13.15 -27.18
C ALA A 407 19.69 14.33 -26.23
N ARG A 408 20.13 14.07 -24.99
CA ARG A 408 20.32 15.10 -23.94
C ARG A 408 21.78 15.49 -23.67
N LEU A 409 22.75 14.92 -24.40
CA LEU A 409 24.16 15.23 -24.24
C LEU A 409 24.56 16.44 -25.09
N CYS A 410 24.86 17.56 -24.44
CA CYS A 410 25.21 18.80 -25.14
C CYS A 410 26.50 18.70 -25.96
N LEU A 411 26.48 19.20 -27.19
CA LEU A 411 27.66 19.24 -28.07
C LEU A 411 28.85 19.94 -27.43
N LYS A 412 28.63 21.08 -26.74
CA LYS A 412 29.67 21.78 -25.98
C LYS A 412 30.39 20.88 -24.96
N ARG A 413 29.67 20.00 -24.27
CA ARG A 413 30.26 19.06 -23.31
C ARG A 413 31.11 18.00 -24.00
N ILE A 414 30.70 17.56 -25.19
CA ILE A 414 31.48 16.66 -26.05
C ILE A 414 32.76 17.36 -26.53
N GLU A 415 32.68 18.62 -26.96
CA GLU A 415 33.82 19.41 -27.40
C GLU A 415 34.82 19.68 -26.26
N ASP A 416 34.34 20.07 -25.08
CA ASP A 416 35.17 20.29 -23.90
C ASP A 416 35.91 19.00 -23.50
N PHE A 417 35.22 17.86 -23.56
CA PHE A 417 35.80 16.53 -23.31
C PHE A 417 36.87 16.16 -24.34
N ILE A 418 36.58 16.34 -25.63
CA ILE A 418 37.52 16.08 -26.73
C ILE A 418 38.76 16.96 -26.61
N ASN A 419 38.58 18.24 -26.29
CA ASN A 419 39.68 19.17 -26.13
C ASN A 419 40.59 18.72 -24.99
N TYR A 420 40.00 18.27 -23.87
CA TYR A 420 40.76 17.73 -22.76
C TYR A 420 41.53 16.46 -23.14
N THR A 421 40.89 15.47 -23.78
CA THR A 421 41.55 14.21 -24.15
C THR A 421 42.67 14.42 -25.17
N ASN A 422 42.45 15.30 -26.16
CA ASN A 422 43.47 15.67 -27.15
C ASN A 422 44.71 16.35 -26.54
N THR A 423 44.61 16.99 -25.37
CA THR A 423 45.81 17.52 -24.69
C THR A 423 46.72 16.42 -24.13
N ARG A 424 46.22 15.20 -23.97
CA ARG A 424 46.91 14.08 -23.33
C ARG A 424 47.27 12.94 -24.28
N GLU A 425 46.51 12.77 -25.37
CA GLU A 425 46.73 11.75 -26.39
C GLU A 425 46.48 12.36 -27.78
N THR A 426 47.48 12.37 -28.66
CA THR A 426 47.40 13.09 -29.94
C THR A 426 46.77 12.26 -31.07
N ASP A 427 46.66 10.94 -30.88
CA ASP A 427 46.28 9.99 -31.92
C ASP A 427 44.78 9.58 -31.87
N LEU A 428 43.94 10.35 -31.17
CA LEU A 428 42.50 10.10 -31.05
C LEU A 428 41.76 10.40 -32.36
N GLN A 429 41.17 9.37 -32.98
CA GLN A 429 40.36 9.52 -34.18
C GLN A 429 38.89 9.78 -33.85
N ILE A 430 38.37 10.95 -34.20
CA ILE A 430 36.99 11.33 -33.90
C ILE A 430 36.12 11.12 -35.13
N THR A 431 35.03 10.36 -35.01
CA THR A 431 34.10 10.18 -36.13
C THR A 431 33.40 11.49 -36.50
N PRO A 432 33.08 11.74 -37.77
CA PRO A 432 32.42 12.98 -38.20
C PRO A 432 31.09 13.27 -37.47
N ASN A 433 30.34 12.21 -37.14
CA ASN A 433 29.05 12.30 -36.46
C ASN A 433 29.18 12.69 -34.97
N THR A 434 30.37 12.53 -34.37
CA THR A 434 30.61 12.95 -32.97
C THR A 434 30.42 14.44 -32.77
N LYS A 435 30.83 15.25 -33.76
CA LYS A 435 30.68 16.71 -33.73
C LYS A 435 29.40 17.20 -34.40
N ASN A 436 28.44 16.29 -34.64
CA ASN A 436 27.21 16.61 -35.36
C ASN A 436 26.08 16.97 -34.38
N GLU A 437 25.65 18.24 -34.42
CA GLU A 437 24.55 18.78 -33.60
C GLU A 437 23.18 18.10 -33.87
N TYR A 438 23.01 17.48 -35.03
CA TYR A 438 21.81 16.72 -35.38
C TYR A 438 21.81 15.33 -34.76
N ALA A 439 23.00 14.82 -34.45
CA ALA A 439 23.18 13.52 -33.85
C ALA A 439 23.24 13.59 -32.33
N ASN A 440 23.75 14.67 -31.74
CA ASN A 440 23.91 14.80 -30.29
C ASN A 440 23.30 16.10 -29.78
N GLY A 441 22.57 16.02 -28.67
CA GLY A 441 22.00 17.18 -28.01
C GLY A 441 20.74 17.73 -28.67
N TYR A 442 20.08 16.96 -29.56
CA TYR A 442 18.85 17.38 -30.24
C TYR A 442 17.60 17.42 -29.34
N LEU A 443 17.70 16.94 -28.09
CA LEU A 443 16.74 17.21 -27.01
C LEU A 443 17.39 17.97 -25.84
N ALA A 444 18.70 18.26 -25.92
CA ALA A 444 19.44 19.02 -24.92
C ALA A 444 19.28 20.52 -25.16
N SER A 445 19.17 21.32 -24.11
CA SER A 445 19.18 22.79 -24.26
C SER A 445 20.50 23.36 -23.77
N CYS A 446 21.38 23.66 -24.73
CA CYS A 446 22.79 23.92 -24.48
C CYS A 446 23.17 25.42 -24.46
N GLU A 447 22.27 26.33 -24.85
CA GLU A 447 22.47 27.80 -24.84
C GLU A 447 21.23 28.56 -24.32
N SER A 448 21.41 29.68 -23.61
CA SER A 448 20.42 30.29 -22.71
C SER A 448 19.70 31.56 -23.20
N ASN A 449 18.41 31.70 -22.86
CA ASN A 449 17.65 32.92 -22.53
C ASN A 449 17.42 34.04 -23.58
N GLN A 450 16.85 33.75 -24.76
CA GLN A 450 16.31 34.80 -25.65
C GLN A 450 14.77 34.85 -25.76
N LEU A 451 14.05 33.92 -25.12
CA LEU A 451 12.59 33.93 -25.09
C LEU A 451 12.09 34.61 -23.82
N THR A 452 11.12 35.51 -23.97
CA THR A 452 10.44 36.12 -22.83
C THR A 452 9.04 35.53 -22.70
N LEU A 453 8.70 35.11 -21.48
CA LEU A 453 7.43 34.47 -21.15
C LEU A 453 6.70 35.29 -20.08
N SER A 454 5.40 35.47 -20.27
CA SER A 454 4.50 36.02 -19.26
C SER A 454 3.20 35.22 -19.20
N VAL A 455 2.53 35.28 -18.06
CA VAL A 455 1.28 34.55 -17.81
C VAL A 455 0.15 35.57 -17.68
N ASP A 456 -0.94 35.36 -18.40
CA ASP A 456 -2.13 36.21 -18.43
C ASP A 456 -3.41 35.36 -18.22
N ARG A 457 -4.54 36.02 -17.90
CA ARG A 457 -5.88 35.41 -17.74
C ARG A 457 -5.91 34.12 -16.91
N ILE A 458 -5.28 34.13 -15.75
CA ILE A 458 -5.24 32.98 -14.85
C ILE A 458 -6.64 32.72 -14.28
N ARG A 459 -7.15 31.49 -14.46
CA ARG A 459 -8.40 30.96 -13.89
C ARG A 459 -8.11 29.76 -12.99
N SER A 460 -9.14 29.09 -12.50
CA SER A 460 -8.99 27.93 -11.59
C SER A 460 -8.52 26.66 -12.30
N LEU A 461 -8.89 26.47 -13.58
CA LEU A 461 -8.50 25.31 -14.38
C LEU A 461 -7.73 25.68 -15.66
N THR A 462 -7.56 26.98 -15.93
CA THR A 462 -6.92 27.43 -17.17
C THR A 462 -6.01 28.62 -16.91
N ALA A 463 -4.98 28.79 -17.74
CA ALA A 463 -4.12 29.97 -17.74
C ALA A 463 -3.62 30.22 -19.16
N LYS A 464 -3.44 31.49 -19.52
CA LYS A 464 -2.96 31.86 -20.86
C LYS A 464 -1.50 32.25 -20.80
N ILE A 465 -0.65 31.61 -21.59
CA ILE A 465 0.78 31.87 -21.65
C ILE A 465 1.07 32.73 -22.88
N LEU A 466 1.73 33.85 -22.65
CA LEU A 466 2.19 34.77 -23.68
C LEU A 466 3.69 34.58 -23.86
N VAL A 467 4.12 34.12 -25.03
CA VAL A 467 5.53 33.92 -25.35
C VAL A 467 5.92 34.90 -26.44
N THR A 468 6.87 35.79 -26.13
CA THR A 468 7.41 36.75 -27.09
C THR A 468 8.69 36.20 -27.71
N VAL A 469 8.70 36.14 -29.04
CA VAL A 469 9.76 35.56 -29.84
C VAL A 469 10.39 36.64 -30.74
N PRO A 470 11.71 36.89 -30.65
CA PRO A 470 12.42 37.80 -31.56
C PRO A 470 12.35 37.34 -33.03
N LYS A 471 12.06 38.25 -33.97
CA LYS A 471 11.98 37.90 -35.41
C LYS A 471 13.33 37.52 -36.00
N GLU A 472 14.42 38.09 -35.49
CA GLU A 472 15.81 37.84 -35.90
C GLU A 472 16.20 36.35 -35.84
N LEU A 473 15.52 35.55 -35.00
CA LEU A 473 15.73 34.10 -34.89
C LEU A 473 15.36 33.32 -36.16
N PHE A 474 14.51 33.90 -37.01
CA PHE A 474 13.99 33.26 -38.22
C PHE A 474 14.60 33.79 -39.51
N PHE A 475 15.40 34.87 -39.45
CA PHE A 475 16.00 35.52 -40.64
C PHE A 475 17.53 35.57 -40.54
N ARG A 476 18.23 34.91 -41.47
CA ARG A 476 19.67 35.15 -41.67
C ARG A 476 19.86 36.42 -42.53
N PRO A 477 20.91 37.23 -42.30
CA PRO A 477 21.17 38.45 -43.08
C PRO A 477 21.50 38.21 -44.57
N ASN A 478 21.78 36.97 -44.98
CA ASN A 478 22.29 36.67 -46.31
C ASN A 478 21.19 36.19 -47.27
N GLY A 479 20.44 37.15 -47.84
CA GLY A 479 20.03 37.25 -49.25
C GLY A 479 19.43 36.06 -50.04
N LYS A 480 19.20 34.89 -49.46
CA LYS A 480 18.49 33.78 -50.11
C LYS A 480 17.26 33.43 -49.29
N ASN A 481 16.09 33.51 -49.95
CA ASN A 481 14.78 33.11 -49.43
C ASN A 481 14.74 31.59 -49.22
N ASP A 482 15.51 31.08 -48.26
CA ASP A 482 15.47 29.68 -47.88
C ASP A 482 14.43 29.51 -46.76
N TYR A 483 13.18 29.25 -47.16
CA TYR A 483 12.04 29.01 -46.28
C TYR A 483 12.11 27.64 -45.57
N LEU A 484 13.25 27.29 -44.98
CA LEU A 484 13.50 25.94 -44.43
C LEU A 484 13.40 25.82 -42.91
N ARG A 485 12.52 26.57 -42.25
CA ARG A 485 12.27 26.40 -40.81
C ARG A 485 10.77 26.40 -40.54
N ARG A 486 10.20 25.24 -40.18
CA ARG A 486 8.90 25.16 -39.49
C ARG A 486 9.18 25.01 -37.99
N PRO A 487 9.47 26.11 -37.27
CA PRO A 487 9.67 26.07 -35.84
C PRO A 487 8.35 25.73 -35.15
N PHE A 488 8.42 24.91 -34.11
CA PHE A 488 7.31 24.63 -33.20
C PHE A 488 7.63 25.27 -31.85
N LEU A 489 6.66 26.00 -31.31
CA LEU A 489 6.73 26.50 -29.95
C LEU A 489 6.23 25.40 -29.02
N SER A 490 7.05 24.99 -28.06
CA SER A 490 6.67 24.06 -27.00
C SER A 490 6.60 24.81 -25.67
N VAL A 491 5.45 24.76 -25.01
CA VAL A 491 5.29 25.28 -23.64
C VAL A 491 5.26 24.10 -22.68
N TYR A 492 6.16 24.12 -21.71
CA TYR A 492 6.31 23.12 -20.68
C TYR A 492 5.79 23.67 -19.36
N TYR A 493 5.00 22.90 -18.63
CA TYR A 493 4.50 23.30 -17.32
C TYR A 493 4.40 22.10 -16.37
N LYS A 494 4.57 22.35 -15.07
CA LYS A 494 4.36 21.37 -14.01
C LYS A 494 3.90 22.03 -12.72
N THR A 495 3.30 21.26 -11.83
CA THR A 495 3.02 21.72 -10.47
C THR A 495 4.33 21.83 -9.67
N THR A 496 4.44 22.82 -8.80
CA THR A 496 5.61 23.02 -7.95
C THR A 496 5.22 23.61 -6.60
N GLN A 497 6.03 23.39 -5.58
CA GLN A 497 5.89 24.01 -4.25
C GLN A 497 7.00 25.02 -3.96
N THR A 498 8.07 25.01 -4.74
CA THR A 498 9.27 25.84 -4.58
C THR A 498 9.53 26.68 -5.83
N ARG A 499 10.34 27.74 -5.72
CA ARG A 499 10.71 28.59 -6.86
C ARG A 499 12.15 28.35 -7.35
N ASN A 500 12.60 27.09 -7.30
CA ASN A 500 13.97 26.68 -7.62
C ASN A 500 14.03 25.60 -8.71
N GLU A 501 13.01 25.53 -9.57
CA GLU A 501 12.96 24.52 -10.62
C GLU A 501 14.10 24.70 -11.62
N THR A 502 14.58 23.58 -12.16
CA THR A 502 15.54 23.55 -13.26
C THR A 502 14.85 23.06 -14.53
N HIS A 503 15.35 23.50 -15.68
CA HIS A 503 14.80 23.10 -16.98
C HIS A 503 14.99 21.61 -17.28
N PHE A 504 16.02 20.98 -16.69
CA PHE A 504 16.40 19.59 -16.92
C PHE A 504 16.69 18.93 -15.58
N ASP A 505 15.68 18.26 -15.03
CA ASP A 505 15.85 17.37 -13.89
C ASP A 505 16.22 15.97 -14.41
N ALA A 506 17.45 15.54 -14.14
CA ALA A 506 18.03 14.28 -14.65
C ALA A 506 17.28 13.03 -14.16
N THR A 507 16.45 13.17 -13.12
CA THR A 507 15.67 12.06 -12.56
C THR A 507 14.24 12.00 -13.11
N GLN A 508 13.72 13.08 -13.72
CA GLN A 508 12.27 13.28 -13.89
C GLN A 508 11.86 14.10 -15.13
N SER A 509 12.57 14.02 -16.25
CA SER A 509 12.18 14.68 -17.50
C SER A 509 10.75 14.35 -17.99
N HIS A 510 10.13 13.28 -17.46
CA HIS A 510 8.75 12.87 -17.75
C HIS A 510 7.66 13.61 -16.96
N LYS A 511 8.00 14.54 -16.04
CA LYS A 511 7.00 15.28 -15.25
C LYS A 511 6.55 16.62 -15.83
N TRP A 512 7.28 17.18 -16.80
CA TRP A 512 6.85 18.42 -17.46
C TRP A 512 5.81 18.11 -18.54
N LEU A 513 4.60 18.62 -18.36
CA LEU A 513 3.55 18.54 -19.37
C LEU A 513 3.89 19.50 -20.52
N ARG A 514 3.72 19.05 -21.76
CA ARG A 514 4.12 19.80 -22.96
C ARG A 514 2.94 20.07 -23.87
N ILE A 515 2.76 21.33 -24.26
CA ILE A 515 1.85 21.75 -25.33
C ILE A 515 2.68 22.25 -26.50
N VAL A 516 2.35 21.82 -27.71
CA VAL A 516 3.07 22.18 -28.94
C VAL A 516 2.17 23.01 -29.84
N GLU A 517 2.59 24.22 -30.16
CA GLU A 517 1.91 25.15 -31.05
C GLU A 517 2.71 25.37 -32.33
N LYS A 518 1.99 25.42 -33.45
CA LYS A 518 2.59 25.77 -34.74
C LYS A 518 2.81 27.28 -34.79
N ILE A 519 4.03 27.71 -35.14
CA ILE A 519 4.32 29.13 -35.33
C ILE A 519 3.76 29.57 -36.68
N ASN A 520 2.58 30.20 -36.67
CA ASN A 520 2.01 30.86 -37.84
C ASN A 520 2.71 32.21 -38.04
N TYR A 521 3.71 32.23 -38.91
CA TYR A 521 4.43 33.43 -39.29
C TYR A 521 3.50 34.43 -39.98
N ASN A 522 3.31 35.60 -39.38
CA ASN A 522 2.60 36.71 -40.01
C ASN A 522 3.63 37.68 -40.61
N PRO A 523 3.75 37.80 -41.95
CA PRO A 523 4.82 38.57 -42.63
C PRO A 523 4.74 40.09 -42.47
N SER A 524 4.04 40.62 -41.46
CA SER A 524 3.85 42.06 -41.31
C SER A 524 5.21 42.78 -41.09
N PRO A 525 5.51 43.83 -41.89
CA PRO A 525 6.84 44.45 -41.96
C PRO A 525 7.18 45.36 -40.77
N HIS A 526 6.30 45.51 -39.78
CA HIS A 526 6.53 46.37 -38.61
C HIS A 526 6.65 45.55 -37.31
N GLY A 527 7.69 45.82 -36.51
CA GLY A 527 7.96 45.22 -35.19
C GLY A 527 9.13 44.21 -35.17
N SER A 528 9.93 44.21 -34.09
CA SER A 528 11.12 43.36 -33.89
C SER A 528 10.84 41.96 -33.31
N SER A 529 9.64 41.72 -32.77
CA SER A 529 9.21 40.43 -32.20
C SER A 529 7.75 40.12 -32.56
N PHE A 530 7.31 38.89 -32.34
CA PHE A 530 5.89 38.53 -32.32
C PHE A 530 5.55 37.79 -31.02
N THR A 531 4.31 37.91 -30.56
CA THR A 531 3.82 37.25 -29.34
C THR A 531 2.85 36.14 -29.71
N MET A 532 3.08 34.95 -29.18
CA MET A 532 2.20 33.79 -29.32
C MET A 532 1.43 33.56 -28.03
N ASN A 533 0.22 33.03 -28.20
CA ASN A 533 -0.69 32.72 -27.12
C ASN A 533 -0.85 31.20 -27.02
N VAL A 534 -0.64 30.63 -25.84
CA VAL A 534 -0.86 29.21 -25.58
C VAL A 534 -1.81 29.08 -24.39
N ASP A 535 -2.96 28.44 -24.58
CA ASP A 535 -3.93 28.24 -23.51
C ASP A 535 -3.63 26.91 -22.79
N LEU A 536 -3.29 26.99 -21.50
CA LEU A 536 -3.20 25.84 -20.62
C LEU A 536 -4.61 25.51 -20.12
N VAL A 537 -5.00 24.24 -20.22
CA VAL A 537 -6.30 23.73 -19.78
C VAL A 537 -6.12 22.58 -18.78
N SER A 538 -7.18 22.24 -18.05
CA SER A 538 -7.19 21.15 -17.05
C SER A 538 -6.17 21.30 -15.91
N LEU A 539 -5.87 22.54 -15.51
CA LEU A 539 -5.04 22.83 -14.34
C LEU A 539 -5.76 22.52 -13.02
N LEU A 540 -5.00 22.38 -11.95
CA LEU A 540 -5.50 22.26 -10.58
C LEU A 540 -5.73 23.65 -9.97
N GLY A 541 -6.79 23.81 -9.18
CA GLY A 541 -7.14 25.10 -8.55
C GLY A 541 -6.29 25.42 -7.32
N ALA A 542 -5.99 26.70 -7.11
CA ALA A 542 -5.11 27.23 -6.05
C ALA A 542 -3.69 26.63 -6.01
N THR A 543 -3.19 26.10 -7.12
CA THR A 543 -1.92 25.37 -7.22
C THR A 543 -0.86 26.23 -7.89
N TRP A 544 0.37 26.14 -7.38
CA TRP A 544 1.54 26.77 -7.99
C TRP A 544 2.04 25.94 -9.18
N TYR A 545 2.30 26.62 -10.28
CA TYR A 545 2.83 26.06 -11.51
C TYR A 545 4.13 26.75 -11.87
N ALA A 546 5.12 25.95 -12.26
CA ALA A 546 6.29 26.38 -13.00
C ALA A 546 6.00 26.21 -14.49
N VAL A 547 6.42 27.17 -15.31
CA VAL A 547 6.21 27.15 -16.75
C VAL A 547 7.41 27.75 -17.49
N TYR A 548 7.79 27.14 -18.59
CA TYR A 548 8.76 27.73 -19.52
C TYR A 548 8.38 27.41 -20.96
N ALA A 549 8.84 28.24 -21.90
CA ALA A 549 8.67 28.01 -23.32
C ALA A 549 9.99 27.61 -23.95
N SER A 550 9.94 26.83 -25.02
CA SER A 550 11.09 26.48 -25.84
C SER A 550 10.70 26.42 -27.30
N ILE A 551 11.62 26.74 -28.20
CA ILE A 551 11.41 26.61 -29.64
C ILE A 551 12.24 25.45 -30.17
N THR A 552 11.61 24.54 -30.88
CA THR A 552 12.25 23.39 -31.52
C THR A 552 12.06 23.48 -33.04
N SER A 553 13.12 23.30 -33.83
CA SER A 553 13.04 23.15 -35.28
C SER A 553 13.37 21.72 -35.68
N ASN A 554 12.78 21.29 -36.80
CA ASN A 554 12.95 19.98 -37.45
C ASN A 554 14.37 19.70 -37.99
N VAL A 555 15.28 20.67 -37.93
CA VAL A 555 16.61 20.57 -38.53
C VAL A 555 17.65 20.89 -37.44
N ASN A 556 17.61 22.04 -36.77
CA ASN A 556 18.49 22.31 -35.62
C ASN A 556 17.70 22.62 -34.36
N THR A 557 17.99 21.95 -33.25
CA THR A 557 17.60 22.44 -31.93
C THR A 557 18.50 23.59 -31.54
N VAL A 558 18.16 24.77 -32.06
CA VAL A 558 18.48 26.00 -31.33
C VAL A 558 17.68 25.89 -30.05
N GLY A 559 18.30 25.36 -28.98
CA GLY A 559 17.68 25.09 -27.69
C GLY A 559 17.38 26.37 -26.94
N LEU A 560 16.59 27.27 -27.54
CA LEU A 560 16.12 28.48 -26.92
C LEU A 560 15.01 28.11 -25.97
N TYR A 561 15.18 28.49 -24.71
CA TYR A 561 14.17 28.42 -23.69
C TYR A 561 13.99 29.79 -23.03
N SER A 562 12.80 30.03 -22.51
CA SER A 562 12.55 31.16 -21.63
C SER A 562 13.06 30.84 -20.23
N THR A 563 13.24 31.86 -19.41
CA THR A 563 13.31 31.65 -17.96
C THR A 563 12.04 30.97 -17.45
N ILE A 564 12.15 30.20 -16.37
CA ILE A 564 10.98 29.59 -15.71
C ILE A 564 10.15 30.69 -15.04
N GLY A 565 8.93 30.86 -15.54
CA GLY A 565 7.89 31.65 -14.89
C GLY A 565 7.15 30.83 -13.85
N TYR A 566 6.61 31.51 -12.84
CA TYR A 566 5.80 30.89 -11.80
C TYR A 566 4.47 31.61 -11.68
N PHE A 567 3.37 30.86 -11.64
CA PHE A 567 2.04 31.42 -11.44
C PHE A 567 1.21 30.51 -10.54
N ARG A 568 0.17 31.05 -9.92
CA ARG A 568 -0.77 30.29 -9.08
C ARG A 568 -2.17 30.41 -9.65
N THR A 569 -2.85 29.30 -9.89
CA THR A 569 -4.24 29.28 -10.36
C THR A 569 -5.21 29.81 -9.31
N LEU A 570 -6.42 30.21 -9.74
CA LEU A 570 -7.45 30.66 -8.80
C LEU A 570 -8.04 29.48 -8.00
N PRO A 571 -8.54 29.71 -6.77
CA PRO A 571 -9.24 28.69 -6.00
C PRO A 571 -10.48 28.12 -6.69
N ARG A 572 -10.85 26.89 -6.34
CA ARG A 572 -12.08 26.19 -6.76
C ARG A 572 -12.73 25.57 -5.54
N GLN A 573 -14.03 25.25 -5.60
CA GLN A 573 -14.74 24.52 -4.55
C GLN A 573 -13.91 23.34 -3.97
N PRO A 574 -13.80 23.22 -2.64
CA PRO A 574 -13.05 22.14 -1.98
C PRO A 574 -13.74 20.78 -2.16
N GLU A 575 -12.96 19.70 -2.12
CA GLU A 575 -13.52 18.33 -2.01
C GLU A 575 -14.11 18.05 -0.60
N PRO A 576 -14.90 16.98 -0.43
CA PRO A 576 -15.41 16.57 0.89
C PRO A 576 -14.28 16.22 1.88
N ILE A 577 -14.58 16.35 3.18
CA ILE A 577 -13.68 15.95 4.28
C ILE A 577 -13.41 14.44 4.30
N LEU A 578 -12.36 14.01 4.98
CA LEU A 578 -11.98 12.60 5.10
C LEU A 578 -12.14 12.09 6.54
N ASN A 579 -12.34 10.78 6.72
CA ASN A 579 -12.27 10.10 8.01
C ASN A 579 -13.09 10.74 9.15
N LEU A 580 -14.35 11.13 8.87
CA LEU A 580 -15.27 11.63 9.89
C LEU A 580 -15.57 10.55 10.94
N ARG A 581 -15.36 10.88 12.22
CA ARG A 581 -15.59 10.04 13.40
C ARG A 581 -16.32 10.85 14.47
N GLY A 582 -17.06 10.17 15.33
CA GLY A 582 -17.70 10.81 16.47
C GLY A 582 -17.76 9.91 17.69
N GLU A 583 -17.54 10.50 18.86
CA GLU A 583 -17.49 9.82 20.15
C GLU A 583 -18.44 10.51 21.15
N SER A 584 -19.21 9.73 21.91
CA SER A 584 -20.07 10.29 22.95
C SER A 584 -19.29 10.55 24.24
N LEU A 585 -19.21 11.81 24.63
CA LEU A 585 -18.52 12.23 25.84
C LEU A 585 -19.43 12.06 27.07
N SER A 586 -20.66 12.55 26.98
CA SER A 586 -21.62 12.56 28.09
C SER A 586 -23.04 12.22 27.64
N ARG A 587 -23.98 12.25 28.58
CA ARG A 587 -25.42 12.11 28.32
C ARG A 587 -26.00 13.24 27.45
N SER A 588 -25.27 14.33 27.25
CA SER A 588 -25.75 15.49 26.49
C SER A 588 -24.70 16.07 25.54
N SER A 589 -23.60 15.36 25.27
CA SER A 589 -22.55 15.87 24.39
C SER A 589 -21.84 14.81 23.56
N ILE A 590 -21.51 15.18 22.31
CA ILE A 590 -20.80 14.38 21.32
C ILE A 590 -19.62 15.18 20.77
N GLU A 591 -18.45 14.56 20.67
CA GLU A 591 -17.28 15.09 19.98
C GLU A 591 -17.20 14.52 18.56
N LEU A 592 -17.02 15.38 17.57
CA LEU A 592 -16.76 15.00 16.18
C LEU A 592 -15.33 15.35 15.79
N MET A 593 -14.68 14.47 15.03
CA MET A 593 -13.31 14.61 14.53
C MET A 593 -13.22 14.18 13.07
N TRP A 594 -12.46 14.88 12.26
CA TRP A 594 -12.24 14.54 10.84
C TRP A 594 -10.84 14.92 10.36
N GLN A 595 -10.54 14.59 9.11
CA GLN A 595 -9.36 15.03 8.38
C GLN A 595 -9.76 16.03 7.26
N PRO A 596 -8.88 16.98 6.90
CA PRO A 596 -9.13 17.89 5.78
C PRO A 596 -9.32 17.15 4.45
N PRO A 597 -9.93 17.80 3.43
CA PRO A 597 -10.07 17.22 2.09
C PRO A 597 -8.72 16.91 1.43
N SER A 598 -8.68 15.84 0.63
CA SER A 598 -7.51 15.48 -0.21
C SER A 598 -7.12 16.58 -1.19
N LYS A 599 -8.11 17.21 -1.83
CA LYS A 599 -7.91 18.38 -2.69
C LYS A 599 -8.68 19.57 -2.13
N PRO A 600 -8.03 20.38 -1.29
CA PRO A 600 -8.69 21.53 -0.67
C PRO A 600 -8.96 22.64 -1.68
N ASN A 601 -8.29 22.67 -2.85
CA ASN A 601 -8.52 23.61 -3.95
C ASN A 601 -8.47 25.10 -3.55
N GLY A 602 -7.83 25.41 -2.43
CA GLY A 602 -7.78 26.71 -1.76
C GLY A 602 -7.62 26.53 -0.26
N ASP A 603 -7.35 27.62 0.48
CA ASP A 603 -7.18 27.54 1.93
C ASP A 603 -8.55 27.31 2.60
N ILE A 604 -8.68 26.23 3.37
CA ILE A 604 -9.90 25.92 4.12
C ILE A 604 -10.00 26.90 5.29
N ALA A 605 -11.04 27.74 5.27
CA ALA A 605 -11.26 28.75 6.30
C ALA A 605 -12.07 28.18 7.47
N LEU A 606 -13.09 27.35 7.18
CA LEU A 606 -13.97 26.79 8.20
C LEU A 606 -14.66 25.50 7.72
N TYR A 607 -15.27 24.80 8.67
CA TYR A 607 -16.14 23.65 8.45
C TYR A 607 -17.56 23.96 8.91
N LEU A 608 -18.56 23.58 8.10
CA LEU A 608 -19.97 23.69 8.46
C LEU A 608 -20.48 22.32 8.89
N ILE A 609 -21.08 22.26 10.07
CA ILE A 609 -21.64 21.04 10.65
C ILE A 609 -23.14 21.22 10.79
N TYR A 610 -23.91 20.32 10.20
CA TYR A 610 -25.35 20.22 10.34
C TYR A 610 -25.72 18.95 11.06
N TYR A 611 -26.74 19.00 11.93
CA TYR A 611 -27.16 17.80 12.66
C TYR A 611 -28.64 17.80 13.03
N ALA A 612 -29.18 16.60 13.20
CA ALA A 612 -30.56 16.37 13.61
C ALA A 612 -30.68 15.08 14.44
N PRO A 613 -31.65 15.00 15.38
CA PRO A 613 -31.99 13.76 16.06
C PRO A 613 -32.63 12.77 15.06
N VAL A 614 -32.29 11.49 15.22
CA VAL A 614 -32.88 10.37 14.45
C VAL A 614 -33.89 9.65 15.33
N GLU A 615 -35.10 9.45 14.84
CA GLU A 615 -36.12 8.70 15.58
C GLU A 615 -35.74 7.22 15.71
N ASP A 616 -35.73 6.72 16.95
CA ASP A 616 -35.51 5.30 17.23
C ASP A 616 -36.71 4.46 16.79
N ARG A 617 -36.45 3.33 16.13
CA ARG A 617 -37.48 2.35 15.73
C ARG A 617 -37.22 1.01 16.37
N LEU A 618 -38.28 0.28 16.73
CA LEU A 618 -38.15 -1.07 17.24
C LEU A 618 -37.66 -2.00 16.13
N PRO A 619 -36.66 -2.86 16.41
CA PRO A 619 -36.10 -3.77 15.42
C PRO A 619 -37.07 -4.88 15.01
N ILE A 620 -38.05 -5.21 15.86
CA ILE A 620 -39.07 -6.24 15.62
C ILE A 620 -40.39 -5.80 16.22
N ASP A 621 -41.46 -5.77 15.42
CA ASP A 621 -42.83 -5.49 15.87
C ASP A 621 -43.53 -6.76 16.39
N ASN A 622 -42.83 -7.54 17.22
CA ASN A 622 -43.36 -8.77 17.82
C ASN A 622 -43.01 -8.81 19.31
N PRO A 623 -43.99 -8.59 20.21
CA PRO A 623 -43.73 -8.45 21.63
C PRO A 623 -43.20 -9.74 22.28
N LYS A 624 -43.49 -10.92 21.73
CA LYS A 624 -42.95 -12.20 22.23
C LYS A 624 -41.45 -12.33 21.93
N LEU A 625 -41.01 -11.87 20.74
CA LEU A 625 -39.59 -11.87 20.36
C LEU A 625 -38.79 -10.84 21.14
N LEU A 626 -39.38 -9.66 21.42
CA LEU A 626 -38.77 -8.64 22.26
C LEU A 626 -38.45 -9.17 23.67
N CYS A 627 -39.38 -9.95 24.25
CA CYS A 627 -39.21 -10.55 25.56
C CYS A 627 -38.06 -11.57 25.66
N LEU A 628 -37.69 -12.23 24.56
CA LEU A 628 -36.56 -13.16 24.51
C LEU A 628 -35.19 -12.46 24.55
N MET A 629 -35.15 -11.14 24.32
CA MET A 629 -33.91 -10.36 24.39
C MET A 629 -33.36 -10.24 25.83
N LYS A 630 -34.15 -10.61 26.84
CA LYS A 630 -33.79 -10.57 28.27
C LYS A 630 -32.58 -11.44 28.63
N ASP A 631 -32.40 -12.61 27.99
CA ASP A 631 -31.44 -13.63 28.44
C ASP A 631 -30.04 -13.53 27.80
N ARG A 632 -29.82 -12.63 26.84
CA ARG A 632 -28.50 -12.46 26.19
C ARG A 632 -27.42 -11.84 27.09
N GLY A 633 -27.78 -11.32 28.27
CA GLY A 633 -26.84 -10.70 29.21
C GLY A 633 -26.35 -11.61 30.35
N ARG A 634 -26.63 -12.92 30.35
CA ARG A 634 -26.43 -13.79 31.52
C ARG A 634 -25.31 -14.85 31.44
N SER A 635 -24.54 -14.90 30.35
CA SER A 635 -23.37 -15.78 30.25
C SER A 635 -22.08 -15.05 30.61
N GLU A 636 -21.68 -15.10 31.88
CA GLU A 636 -20.30 -14.83 32.32
C GLU A 636 -19.66 -16.14 32.79
N VAL A 637 -18.52 -16.50 32.19
CA VAL A 637 -17.64 -17.60 32.63
C VAL A 637 -16.78 -17.08 33.79
N THR A 638 -16.91 -17.69 34.97
CA THR A 638 -16.11 -17.38 36.17
C THR A 638 -14.71 -17.99 36.09
N VAL A 639 -13.66 -17.18 36.33
CA VAL A 639 -12.29 -17.63 36.66
C VAL A 639 -11.91 -17.06 38.05
N PRO A 640 -11.21 -17.80 38.93
CA PRO A 640 -10.94 -17.38 40.32
C PRO A 640 -9.85 -16.31 40.42
N ASN A 641 -10.06 -15.34 41.31
CA ASN A 641 -9.12 -14.27 41.68
C ASN A 641 -8.23 -14.67 42.86
N THR A 642 -6.92 -14.42 42.78
CA THR A 642 -6.01 -14.02 43.88
C THR A 642 -4.63 -13.64 43.28
N PRO A 643 -3.80 -12.79 43.92
CA PRO A 643 -3.98 -11.35 43.94
C PRO A 643 -2.78 -10.60 43.32
N SER A 644 -3.05 -9.38 42.83
CA SER A 644 -2.09 -8.30 42.59
C SER A 644 -0.81 -8.64 41.82
N ASN A 645 -0.86 -8.54 40.51
CA ASN A 645 -0.48 -7.30 39.82
C ASN A 645 -0.53 -7.52 38.31
N HIS A 646 -1.00 -6.50 37.59
CA HIS A 646 -1.09 -6.39 36.14
C HIS A 646 -2.30 -7.08 35.47
N THR A 647 -3.23 -6.23 35.03
CA THR A 647 -4.07 -6.50 33.86
C THR A 647 -4.06 -5.29 32.95
N ASN A 648 -3.33 -5.41 31.84
CA ASN A 648 -3.77 -4.85 30.56
C ASN A 648 -4.85 -5.79 30.01
N SER A 649 -5.97 -5.25 29.57
CA SER A 649 -6.71 -5.77 28.42
C SER A 649 -7.43 -4.64 27.74
N TYR A 650 -7.17 -4.55 26.44
CA TYR A 650 -7.52 -3.47 25.55
C TYR A 650 -8.96 -3.62 25.06
N ARG A 651 -9.69 -2.51 25.06
CA ARG A 651 -10.57 -2.14 23.93
C ARG A 651 -10.40 -0.65 23.67
N CYS A 652 -9.81 -0.35 22.51
CA CYS A 652 -9.64 0.96 21.90
C CYS A 652 -10.97 1.73 21.86
N SER A 653 -11.01 3.04 22.11
CA SER A 653 -10.46 4.07 21.22
C SER A 653 -9.39 4.96 21.86
N LYS A 654 -8.47 5.41 21.01
CA LYS A 654 -7.25 6.18 21.32
C LYS A 654 -7.51 7.39 22.23
N GLN A 655 -7.09 7.30 23.49
CA GLN A 655 -6.57 8.45 24.22
C GLN A 655 -5.06 8.53 24.02
N LYS A 656 -4.60 9.58 23.33
CA LYS A 656 -3.31 10.20 23.64
C LYS A 656 -3.58 11.20 24.76
N LEU A 657 -2.78 11.19 25.83
CA LEU A 657 -2.29 12.45 26.42
C LEU A 657 -1.02 12.20 27.28
N LYS A 658 0.08 12.76 26.75
CA LYS A 658 1.26 13.38 27.37
C LYS A 658 2.17 12.59 28.33
N PHE A 659 3.46 12.55 27.97
CA PHE A 659 4.54 13.23 28.70
C PHE A 659 5.54 13.75 27.65
N ASN A 660 5.60 15.07 27.41
CA ASN A 660 6.47 16.05 28.04
C ASN A 660 7.95 15.78 27.76
N ASP A 661 8.43 16.45 26.71
CA ASP A 661 9.83 16.73 26.45
C ASP A 661 10.46 17.39 27.68
N ASN A 662 11.70 17.02 27.94
CA ASN A 662 12.65 17.96 28.49
C ASN A 662 13.95 17.86 27.70
N ASN A 663 14.12 18.89 26.88
CA ASN A 663 15.35 19.60 26.60
C ASN A 663 16.50 18.92 25.84
N ASN A 664 16.70 19.51 24.67
CA ASN A 664 17.93 20.15 24.21
C ASN A 664 18.89 19.36 23.32
N VAL A 665 19.25 20.07 22.25
CA VAL A 665 20.46 20.03 21.40
C VAL A 665 20.35 19.24 20.09
N ASN A 666 20.26 20.04 19.01
CA ASN A 666 20.81 19.89 17.65
C ASN A 666 20.88 18.49 17.00
N ASN A 667 20.13 18.32 15.89
CA ASN A 667 20.62 18.18 14.50
C ASN A 667 19.61 17.41 13.63
N ASP A 668 19.30 17.99 12.46
CA ASP A 668 18.82 17.38 11.19
C ASP A 668 17.60 16.43 11.19
N ILE A 669 17.08 16.11 9.98
CA ILE A 669 16.09 15.06 9.60
C ILE A 669 14.68 15.62 9.22
N ILE A 670 14.40 15.84 7.93
CA ILE A 670 13.70 14.96 6.94
C ILE A 670 12.18 14.87 7.19
N GLU A 671 11.38 15.53 6.35
CA GLU A 671 9.91 15.40 6.30
C GLU A 671 9.49 14.36 5.24
N GLU A 672 8.80 13.30 5.70
CA GLU A 672 8.19 12.22 4.94
C GLU A 672 6.89 12.67 4.22
N PHE A 673 6.76 12.31 2.94
CA PHE A 673 5.55 12.39 2.13
C PHE A 673 5.08 10.96 1.79
N GLU A 674 3.97 10.52 2.36
CA GLU A 674 3.17 9.32 2.02
C GLU A 674 1.71 9.68 2.41
N GLU A 675 0.61 9.51 1.67
CA GLU A 675 0.13 8.49 0.72
C GLU A 675 -1.10 9.06 -0.05
N ASN A 676 -1.21 8.79 -1.37
CA ASN A 676 -2.50 8.52 -2.08
C ASN A 676 -2.33 8.01 -3.53
N THR A 677 -1.14 7.59 -3.93
CA THR A 677 -0.84 6.96 -5.23
C THR A 677 -1.15 5.46 -5.30
N ASP A 678 -1.45 4.81 -4.17
CA ASP A 678 -1.52 3.35 -4.09
C ASP A 678 -2.73 2.72 -4.82
N ASN A 679 -3.88 3.39 -4.94
CA ASN A 679 -5.05 2.72 -5.52
C ASN A 679 -4.96 2.46 -7.04
N ASP A 680 -4.39 3.37 -7.82
CA ASP A 680 -4.29 3.24 -9.28
C ASP A 680 -3.11 2.35 -9.71
N GLN A 681 -2.01 2.37 -8.95
CA GLN A 681 -0.87 1.48 -9.16
C GLN A 681 -1.26 0.02 -8.87
N VAL A 682 -1.98 -0.24 -7.78
CA VAL A 682 -2.44 -1.59 -7.40
C VAL A 682 -3.35 -2.23 -8.47
N VAL A 683 -4.24 -1.45 -9.09
CA VAL A 683 -5.13 -1.96 -10.16
C VAL A 683 -4.34 -2.29 -11.43
N THR A 684 -3.33 -1.47 -11.75
CA THR A 684 -2.46 -1.67 -12.90
C THR A 684 -1.54 -2.89 -12.68
N ASP A 685 -0.94 -3.02 -11.50
CA ASP A 685 -0.12 -4.16 -11.09
C ASP A 685 -0.94 -5.46 -11.13
N LEU A 686 -2.19 -5.45 -10.64
CA LEU A 686 -3.09 -6.60 -10.67
C LEU A 686 -3.44 -7.06 -12.10
N ALA A 687 -3.54 -6.14 -13.06
CA ALA A 687 -3.80 -6.46 -14.47
C ALA A 687 -2.54 -6.97 -15.19
N ILE A 688 -1.37 -6.39 -14.90
CA ILE A 688 -0.07 -6.84 -15.44
C ILE A 688 0.26 -8.24 -14.92
N LEU A 689 0.10 -8.47 -13.60
CA LEU A 689 0.33 -9.76 -12.97
C LEU A 689 -0.59 -10.83 -13.56
N GLU A 690 -1.86 -10.53 -13.82
CA GLU A 690 -2.83 -11.45 -14.45
C GLU A 690 -2.44 -11.82 -15.88
N HIS A 691 -2.18 -10.81 -16.72
CA HIS A 691 -1.81 -11.03 -18.12
C HIS A 691 -0.52 -11.85 -18.25
N GLN A 692 0.44 -11.66 -17.35
CA GLN A 692 1.71 -12.39 -17.38
C GLN A 692 1.66 -13.76 -16.69
N LEU A 693 0.79 -13.96 -15.69
CA LEU A 693 0.47 -15.29 -15.17
C LEU A 693 -0.15 -16.17 -16.25
N ILE A 694 -1.07 -15.61 -17.03
CA ILE A 694 -1.64 -16.30 -18.19
C ILE A 694 -0.54 -16.60 -19.21
N ASN A 695 0.35 -15.65 -19.52
CA ASN A 695 1.42 -15.85 -20.51
C ASN A 695 2.52 -16.83 -20.06
N SER A 696 2.93 -16.82 -18.79
CA SER A 696 3.94 -17.75 -18.24
C SER A 696 3.41 -19.18 -18.15
N VAL A 697 2.11 -19.36 -17.88
CA VAL A 697 1.44 -20.66 -17.88
C VAL A 697 1.13 -21.16 -19.29
N THR A 698 0.93 -20.27 -20.27
CA THR A 698 0.52 -20.62 -21.65
C THR A 698 1.65 -20.72 -22.68
N GLN A 699 2.93 -20.66 -22.27
CA GLN A 699 4.07 -20.80 -23.21
C GLN A 699 4.04 -22.15 -23.97
N ARG A 700 3.33 -22.16 -25.10
CA ARG A 700 3.59 -23.04 -26.23
C ARG A 700 4.97 -22.68 -26.76
N LYS A 701 5.86 -23.66 -26.82
CA LYS A 701 7.23 -23.51 -27.32
C LYS A 701 7.33 -23.29 -28.85
N ASP A 702 6.24 -22.99 -29.53
CA ASP A 702 6.23 -22.66 -30.96
C ASP A 702 5.33 -21.44 -31.22
N PRO A 703 5.81 -20.40 -31.94
CA PRO A 703 4.97 -19.27 -32.30
C PRO A 703 3.89 -19.72 -33.28
N LEU A 704 2.62 -19.61 -32.89
CA LEU A 704 1.52 -19.63 -33.82
C LEU A 704 1.55 -18.35 -34.64
N VAL A 705 1.93 -18.48 -35.91
CA VAL A 705 1.75 -17.43 -36.92
C VAL A 705 0.25 -17.21 -37.10
N ILE A 706 -0.30 -16.17 -36.47
CA ILE A 706 -1.66 -15.70 -36.73
C ILE A 706 -1.60 -14.82 -37.98
N ARG A 707 -2.39 -15.18 -39.01
CA ARG A 707 -2.46 -14.42 -40.25
C ARG A 707 -3.03 -13.02 -40.01
N PRO A 708 -2.52 -11.96 -40.69
CA PRO A 708 -2.94 -10.56 -40.50
C PRO A 708 -4.45 -10.33 -40.58
N ASP A 709 -5.13 -11.17 -41.34
CA ASP A 709 -6.52 -11.11 -41.75
C ASP A 709 -7.53 -11.33 -40.60
N LEU A 710 -7.15 -11.98 -39.50
CA LEU A 710 -8.06 -12.21 -38.35
C LEU A 710 -8.03 -11.08 -37.31
N LYS A 711 -7.02 -10.20 -37.34
CA LYS A 711 -6.85 -9.12 -36.34
C LYS A 711 -7.76 -7.93 -36.64
N GLU A 712 -8.04 -7.65 -37.91
CA GLU A 712 -8.93 -6.56 -38.32
C GLU A 712 -10.40 -6.89 -38.06
N THR A 713 -10.83 -8.15 -38.22
CA THR A 713 -12.24 -8.54 -38.02
C THR A 713 -12.67 -8.40 -36.55
N ILE A 714 -11.78 -8.72 -35.60
CA ILE A 714 -12.07 -8.65 -34.16
C ILE A 714 -12.14 -7.19 -33.67
N ILE A 715 -11.36 -6.27 -34.27
CA ILE A 715 -11.37 -4.85 -33.93
C ILE A 715 -12.67 -4.19 -34.43
N ILE A 716 -13.13 -4.55 -35.63
CA ILE A 716 -14.38 -4.02 -36.22
C ILE A 716 -15.62 -4.46 -35.41
N ASP A 717 -15.65 -5.70 -34.92
CA ASP A 717 -16.77 -6.20 -34.11
C ASP A 717 -16.82 -5.59 -32.70
N LEU A 718 -15.67 -5.15 -32.16
CA LEU A 718 -15.58 -4.47 -30.86
C LEU A 718 -15.99 -3.00 -30.96
N ASP A 719 -15.60 -2.28 -32.01
CA ASP A 719 -16.01 -0.87 -32.21
C ASP A 719 -17.53 -0.76 -32.42
N HIS A 720 -18.17 -1.71 -33.09
CA HIS A 720 -19.62 -1.72 -33.31
C HIS A 720 -20.42 -1.94 -32.01
N TYR A 721 -19.84 -2.57 -30.99
CA TYR A 721 -20.48 -2.80 -29.68
C TYR A 721 -20.45 -1.55 -28.78
N PHE A 722 -19.47 -0.66 -28.95
CA PHE A 722 -19.33 0.55 -28.12
C PHE A 722 -20.05 1.78 -28.69
N GLU A 723 -20.32 1.85 -29.99
CA GLU A 723 -21.10 2.95 -30.58
C GLU A 723 -22.60 2.89 -30.21
N ASP A 724 -23.18 1.68 -30.07
CA ASP A 724 -24.63 1.47 -29.87
C ASP A 724 -25.15 1.84 -28.46
N LYS A 725 -24.25 2.07 -27.49
CA LYS A 725 -24.62 2.55 -26.14
C LYS A 725 -24.40 4.05 -25.92
N SER A 726 -23.83 4.75 -26.90
CA SER A 726 -23.57 6.20 -26.81
C SER A 726 -24.70 7.07 -27.38
N SER A 727 -25.68 6.46 -28.05
CA SER A 727 -26.72 7.16 -28.84
C SER A 727 -28.07 7.37 -28.13
N SER A 728 -28.26 6.94 -26.88
CA SER A 728 -29.58 7.00 -26.21
C SER A 728 -29.73 8.00 -25.04
N LEU A 729 -28.77 8.90 -24.80
CA LEU A 729 -28.88 9.90 -23.71
C LEU A 729 -28.57 11.36 -24.11
N ASN A 730 -28.42 11.68 -25.40
CA ASN A 730 -27.92 12.99 -25.84
C ASN A 730 -28.82 13.77 -26.82
N GLU A 731 -30.15 13.66 -26.71
CA GLU A 731 -31.07 14.41 -27.59
C GLU A 731 -32.10 15.33 -26.92
N GLN A 732 -31.97 15.68 -25.64
CA GLN A 732 -32.99 16.57 -25.02
C GLN A 732 -32.54 17.86 -24.33
N TYR A 733 -31.27 18.24 -24.35
CA TYR A 733 -30.87 19.57 -23.83
C TYR A 733 -29.74 20.22 -24.63
N LYS A 734 -30.05 20.62 -25.87
CA LYS A 734 -29.31 21.69 -26.58
C LYS A 734 -30.30 22.58 -27.31
N THR A 735 -30.95 23.45 -26.54
CA THR A 735 -31.46 24.75 -26.99
C THR A 735 -32.03 25.47 -25.76
N ASP A 736 -31.20 26.27 -25.09
CA ASP A 736 -31.52 27.69 -24.94
C ASP A 736 -30.38 28.48 -24.33
N MET A 737 -30.20 29.66 -24.91
CA MET A 737 -29.21 30.67 -24.59
C MET A 737 -29.49 31.32 -23.23
N SER A 738 -28.41 31.84 -22.63
CA SER A 738 -28.43 32.95 -21.67
C SER A 738 -29.44 32.86 -20.53
N ILE A 739 -29.07 32.15 -19.46
CA ILE A 739 -29.60 32.43 -18.14
C ILE A 739 -28.38 32.59 -17.23
N GLU A 740 -28.18 33.81 -16.71
CA GLU A 740 -27.47 34.01 -15.45
C GLU A 740 -28.18 33.15 -14.42
N GLN A 741 -27.70 31.92 -14.22
CA GLN A 741 -28.22 31.08 -13.16
C GLN A 741 -27.72 31.69 -11.86
N ASN A 742 -28.60 32.43 -11.19
CA ASN A 742 -28.47 32.72 -9.77
C ASN A 742 -28.05 31.43 -9.06
N PRO A 743 -26.97 31.47 -8.25
CA PRO A 743 -26.41 30.26 -7.67
C PRO A 743 -27.49 29.56 -6.87
N VAL A 744 -27.86 28.36 -7.30
CA VAL A 744 -28.76 27.49 -6.54
C VAL A 744 -28.12 27.28 -5.18
N GLU A 745 -28.77 27.76 -4.11
CA GLU A 745 -28.32 27.53 -2.75
C GLU A 745 -28.32 26.02 -2.49
N HIS A 746 -27.15 25.45 -2.23
CA HIS A 746 -27.04 24.09 -1.71
C HIS A 746 -27.75 24.03 -0.36
N MET A 747 -28.94 23.42 -0.32
CA MET A 747 -29.66 23.11 0.91
C MET A 747 -29.12 21.80 1.48
N PRO A 748 -28.58 21.79 2.71
CA PRO A 748 -28.09 20.56 3.33
C PRO A 748 -29.25 19.60 3.59
N TYR A 749 -29.00 18.28 3.44
CA TYR A 749 -29.99 17.22 3.70
C TYR A 749 -30.49 17.23 5.15
N ILE A 750 -29.63 17.69 6.05
CA ILE A 750 -29.91 17.91 7.46
C ILE A 750 -29.81 19.42 7.68
N ASN A 751 -30.88 20.09 8.13
CA ASN A 751 -30.84 21.54 8.36
C ASN A 751 -31.53 21.96 9.66
N THR A 752 -31.65 21.06 10.62
CA THR A 752 -32.34 21.33 11.90
C THR A 752 -31.49 22.20 12.81
N TYR A 753 -30.22 21.85 12.98
CA TYR A 753 -29.25 22.61 13.76
C TYR A 753 -27.94 22.74 12.99
N ASN A 754 -27.22 23.85 13.22
CA ASN A 754 -25.92 24.09 12.60
C ASN A 754 -24.88 24.62 13.60
N ARG A 755 -23.62 24.32 13.29
CA ARG A 755 -22.42 24.82 13.97
C ARG A 755 -21.30 25.04 12.97
N THR A 756 -20.36 25.89 13.34
CA THR A 756 -19.13 26.16 12.58
C THR A 756 -17.93 25.74 13.40
N SER A 757 -16.91 25.18 12.75
CA SER A 757 -15.61 24.95 13.37
C SER A 757 -14.49 25.48 12.48
N PHE A 758 -13.46 26.07 13.10
CA PHE A 758 -12.23 26.49 12.41
C PHE A 758 -11.13 25.41 12.53
N LYS A 759 -11.43 24.30 13.19
CA LYS A 759 -10.53 23.16 13.42
C LYS A 759 -11.18 21.90 12.89
N THR A 760 -10.41 20.83 12.81
CA THR A 760 -10.88 19.50 12.35
C THR A 760 -11.61 18.69 13.43
N HIS A 761 -12.10 19.37 14.48
CA HIS A 761 -12.93 18.77 15.53
C HIS A 761 -13.92 19.81 16.09
N ILE A 762 -15.00 19.34 16.70
CA ILE A 762 -15.97 20.16 17.46
C ILE A 762 -16.70 19.31 18.50
N ILE A 763 -17.00 19.91 19.65
CA ILE A 763 -17.89 19.32 20.67
C ILE A 763 -19.26 19.98 20.54
N ILE A 764 -20.30 19.15 20.48
CA ILE A 764 -21.70 19.59 20.40
C ILE A 764 -22.39 19.20 21.70
N ASP A 765 -22.80 20.21 22.47
CA ASP A 765 -23.49 20.09 23.75
C ASP A 765 -25.02 20.25 23.60
N ASP A 766 -25.74 20.20 24.73
CA ASP A 766 -27.21 20.32 24.84
C ASP A 766 -28.01 19.27 24.05
N LEU A 767 -27.44 18.07 23.91
CA LEU A 767 -28.10 16.93 23.25
C LEU A 767 -28.97 16.15 24.25
N LYS A 768 -30.00 15.46 23.74
CA LYS A 768 -30.82 14.54 24.55
C LYS A 768 -30.03 13.29 24.89
N HIS A 769 -30.30 12.69 26.04
CA HIS A 769 -29.66 11.44 26.50
C HIS A 769 -30.18 10.22 25.75
N ALA A 770 -29.34 9.20 25.60
CA ALA A 770 -29.63 7.96 24.88
C ALA A 770 -30.29 8.15 23.50
N GLN A 771 -30.00 9.27 22.82
CA GLN A 771 -30.65 9.69 21.58
C GLN A 771 -29.63 9.61 20.43
N MET A 772 -30.04 8.99 19.32
CA MET A 772 -29.23 8.95 18.10
C MET A 772 -29.29 10.31 17.39
N TYR A 773 -28.14 10.82 16.97
CA TYR A 773 -28.03 12.03 16.14
C TYR A 773 -27.27 11.70 14.86
N MET A 774 -27.70 12.31 13.75
CA MET A 774 -27.01 12.26 12.46
C MET A 774 -26.33 13.60 12.22
N PHE A 775 -25.06 13.57 11.83
CA PHE A 775 -24.22 14.74 11.60
C PHE A 775 -23.75 14.75 10.15
N GLN A 776 -23.73 15.91 9.52
CA GLN A 776 -23.24 16.15 8.17
C GLN A 776 -22.22 17.30 8.18
N VAL A 777 -21.01 17.05 7.69
CA VAL A 777 -19.90 18.02 7.74
C VAL A 777 -19.39 18.40 6.36
N TYR A 778 -19.23 19.70 6.11
CA TYR A 778 -18.72 20.31 4.88
C TYR A 778 -17.42 21.07 5.16
N ALA A 779 -16.49 21.07 4.20
CA ALA A 779 -15.30 21.92 4.21
C ALA A 779 -15.55 23.18 3.38
N CYS A 780 -15.14 24.36 3.86
CA CYS A 780 -15.38 25.62 3.18
C CYS A 780 -14.16 26.54 3.14
N HIS A 781 -14.00 27.24 2.02
CA HIS A 781 -13.17 28.42 1.89
C HIS A 781 -13.80 29.62 2.60
N ASP A 782 -13.14 30.78 2.53
CA ASP A 782 -13.64 32.02 3.15
C ASP A 782 -14.99 32.45 2.54
N ILE A 783 -16.06 32.14 3.27
CA ILE A 783 -17.46 32.39 2.90
C ILE A 783 -17.77 33.90 2.82
N ASN A 784 -16.88 34.77 3.35
CA ASN A 784 -17.05 36.22 3.21
C ASN A 784 -16.63 36.74 1.83
N LYS A 785 -15.88 35.94 1.05
CA LYS A 785 -15.36 36.32 -0.27
C LYS A 785 -16.11 35.66 -1.43
N GLN A 786 -16.88 34.60 -1.16
CA GLN A 786 -17.59 33.78 -2.14
C GLN A 786 -18.95 33.34 -1.61
N THR A 787 -19.91 33.01 -2.49
CA THR A 787 -21.22 32.47 -2.06
C THR A 787 -21.05 31.08 -1.42
N LYS A 788 -21.88 30.71 -0.44
CA LYS A 788 -21.80 29.40 0.25
C LYS A 788 -21.78 28.20 -0.70
N SER A 789 -22.54 28.25 -1.80
CA SER A 789 -22.60 27.20 -2.80
C SER A 789 -21.31 27.00 -3.61
N THR A 790 -20.46 28.03 -3.67
CA THR A 790 -19.16 27.98 -4.37
C THR A 790 -17.98 27.83 -3.41
N ALA A 791 -18.13 28.31 -2.18
CA ALA A 791 -17.11 28.28 -1.13
C ALA A 791 -16.99 26.92 -0.42
N CYS A 792 -18.08 26.16 -0.31
CA CYS A 792 -18.14 24.90 0.45
C CYS A 792 -18.16 23.67 -0.43
N SER A 793 -17.73 22.51 0.07
CA SER A 793 -17.74 21.25 -0.68
C SER A 793 -19.13 20.90 -1.22
N SER A 794 -19.18 20.27 -2.40
CA SER A 794 -20.45 19.94 -3.07
C SER A 794 -21.32 18.98 -2.24
N ASN A 795 -20.68 18.04 -1.54
CA ASN A 795 -21.32 17.11 -0.62
C ASN A 795 -20.67 17.17 0.76
N GLY A 796 -21.48 16.92 1.80
CA GLY A 796 -21.03 16.78 3.18
C GLY A 796 -21.04 15.31 3.62
N ILE A 797 -20.04 14.89 4.37
CA ILE A 797 -19.90 13.51 4.86
C ILE A 797 -20.77 13.31 6.10
N ILE A 798 -21.42 12.15 6.19
CA ILE A 798 -22.43 11.85 7.21
C ILE A 798 -21.94 10.76 8.18
N ILE A 799 -22.23 10.93 9.47
CA ILE A 799 -22.08 9.91 10.51
C ILE A 799 -23.28 9.96 11.47
N SER A 800 -23.57 8.85 12.13
CA SER A 800 -24.57 8.79 13.20
C SER A 800 -23.93 8.36 14.51
N VAL A 801 -24.26 9.04 15.60
CA VAL A 801 -23.69 8.81 16.94
C VAL A 801 -24.78 8.94 17.99
N ARG A 802 -24.81 8.03 18.97
CA ARG A 802 -25.74 8.06 20.11
C ARG A 802 -25.08 8.68 21.33
N THR A 803 -25.81 9.53 22.06
CA THR A 803 -25.40 10.04 23.38
C THR A 803 -25.50 8.95 24.46
N LYS A 804 -24.69 9.03 25.51
CA LYS A 804 -24.78 8.10 26.65
C LYS A 804 -26.14 8.15 27.36
N ALA A 805 -26.50 7.08 28.06
CA ALA A 805 -27.66 7.07 28.94
C ALA A 805 -27.59 8.14 30.04
N GLY A 806 -28.77 8.66 30.37
CA GLY A 806 -29.00 9.50 31.54
C GLY A 806 -29.12 8.67 32.82
N GLU A 807 -29.80 9.23 33.81
CA GLU A 807 -29.97 8.55 35.10
C GLU A 807 -30.87 7.30 34.96
N PRO A 808 -30.55 6.18 35.61
CA PRO A 808 -31.36 4.97 35.51
C PRO A 808 -32.78 5.11 36.10
N SER A 809 -32.98 6.09 37.00
CA SER A 809 -34.28 6.44 37.57
C SER A 809 -35.29 6.89 36.50
N LEU A 810 -34.81 7.39 35.35
CA LEU A 810 -35.63 7.85 34.24
C LEU A 810 -36.37 6.71 33.53
N ASP A 811 -35.97 5.45 33.74
CA ASP A 811 -36.61 4.27 33.14
C ASP A 811 -37.72 3.69 34.04
N ILE A 812 -37.94 4.24 35.24
CA ILE A 812 -38.92 3.70 36.20
C ILE A 812 -40.35 4.07 35.79
N VAL A 813 -41.24 3.08 35.80
CA VAL A 813 -42.68 3.26 35.53
C VAL A 813 -43.35 4.15 36.59
N ARG A 814 -44.41 4.85 36.20
CA ARG A 814 -45.09 5.84 37.06
C ARG A 814 -46.52 5.41 37.38
N ASN A 815 -47.09 5.99 38.45
CA ASN A 815 -48.50 5.84 38.83
C ASN A 815 -49.00 4.38 38.81
N VAL A 816 -48.22 3.45 39.36
CA VAL A 816 -48.62 2.04 39.44
C VAL A 816 -49.85 1.93 40.35
N LYS A 817 -50.96 1.43 39.82
CA LYS A 817 -52.21 1.20 40.54
C LYS A 817 -52.47 -0.30 40.62
N LEU A 818 -52.76 -0.75 41.83
CA LEU A 818 -53.27 -2.08 42.11
C LEU A 818 -54.74 -1.94 42.53
N ILE A 819 -55.65 -2.44 41.71
CA ILE A 819 -57.09 -2.41 41.97
C ILE A 819 -57.54 -3.86 42.19
N GLY A 820 -58.19 -4.12 43.32
CA GLY A 820 -58.85 -5.41 43.56
C GLY A 820 -60.16 -5.26 44.33
N PRO A 821 -61.02 -6.30 44.32
CA PRO A 821 -61.21 -7.28 43.24
C PRO A 821 -61.97 -6.63 42.05
N ILE A 822 -61.73 -7.14 40.83
CA ILE A 822 -62.26 -6.56 39.56
C ILE A 822 -63.79 -6.58 39.49
N ASP A 823 -64.45 -7.41 40.32
CA ASP A 823 -65.90 -7.48 40.39
C ASP A 823 -66.37 -7.33 41.84
N LYS A 824 -67.00 -6.20 42.15
CA LYS A 824 -67.61 -5.93 43.47
C LYS A 824 -68.96 -6.64 43.65
N SER A 825 -69.44 -7.38 42.64
CA SER A 825 -70.74 -8.07 42.65
C SER A 825 -70.63 -9.59 42.83
N ILE A 826 -69.43 -10.16 42.85
CA ILE A 826 -69.23 -11.59 43.11
C ILE A 826 -69.51 -11.88 44.59
N GLN A 827 -70.57 -12.66 44.86
CA GLN A 827 -70.70 -13.35 46.13
C GLN A 827 -69.55 -14.35 46.23
N LEU A 828 -68.58 -14.03 47.07
CA LEU A 828 -67.42 -14.89 47.37
C LEU A 828 -67.96 -16.16 48.01
N THR A 829 -67.98 -17.27 47.26
CA THR A 829 -68.34 -18.58 47.80
C THR A 829 -67.13 -19.23 48.44
N ALA A 830 -67.34 -20.10 49.44
CA ALA A 830 -66.29 -20.81 50.18
C ALA A 830 -65.35 -21.69 49.31
N ASP A 831 -65.62 -21.81 48.01
CA ASP A 831 -64.84 -22.59 47.03
C ASP A 831 -63.85 -21.74 46.20
N MET A 832 -63.83 -20.41 46.33
CA MET A 832 -62.89 -19.56 45.58
C MET A 832 -61.46 -19.64 46.15
N LYS A 833 -60.52 -20.21 45.37
CA LYS A 833 -59.11 -20.36 45.77
C LYS A 833 -58.21 -19.14 45.46
N THR A 834 -58.64 -18.24 44.57
CA THR A 834 -57.86 -17.06 44.11
C THR A 834 -58.76 -15.85 43.86
N VAL A 835 -58.21 -14.64 44.00
CA VAL A 835 -58.88 -13.34 43.78
C VAL A 835 -58.18 -12.58 42.64
N ASP A 836 -58.96 -12.00 41.73
CA ASP A 836 -58.43 -11.26 40.58
C ASP A 836 -58.11 -9.80 40.89
N TYR A 837 -56.90 -9.38 40.52
CA TYR A 837 -56.39 -8.02 40.65
C TYR A 837 -56.02 -7.45 39.29
N HIS A 838 -56.29 -6.16 39.11
CA HIS A 838 -55.88 -5.38 37.95
C HIS A 838 -54.69 -4.48 38.31
N ILE A 839 -53.58 -4.67 37.61
CA ILE A 839 -52.36 -3.85 37.77
C ILE A 839 -52.25 -2.96 36.54
N SER A 840 -52.11 -1.65 36.74
CA SER A 840 -51.87 -0.69 35.65
C SER A 840 -50.73 0.27 36.00
N TRP A 841 -50.01 0.76 35.00
CA TRP A 841 -48.92 1.72 35.15
C TRP A 841 -48.84 2.69 33.96
N LEU A 842 -48.20 3.83 34.19
CA LEU A 842 -47.84 4.79 33.15
C LEU A 842 -46.37 4.62 32.74
N GLU A 843 -46.09 4.90 31.48
CA GLU A 843 -44.72 4.88 30.95
C GLU A 843 -43.85 5.99 31.57
N PRO A 844 -42.52 5.80 31.58
CA PRO A 844 -41.58 6.83 32.01
C PRO A 844 -41.70 8.09 31.13
N LEU A 845 -41.46 9.29 31.68
CA LEU A 845 -41.61 10.56 30.94
C LEU A 845 -40.53 10.75 29.88
N THR A 846 -39.28 10.44 30.22
CA THR A 846 -38.10 10.65 29.38
C THR A 846 -37.21 9.41 29.51
N PRO A 847 -37.65 8.25 28.99
CA PRO A 847 -36.86 7.02 29.07
C PRO A 847 -35.52 7.19 28.36
N ASN A 848 -34.52 6.42 28.77
CA ASN A 848 -33.23 6.37 28.10
C ASN A 848 -33.34 5.64 26.76
N GLY A 849 -33.80 6.39 25.74
CA GLY A 849 -34.12 5.89 24.41
C GLY A 849 -35.51 5.24 24.35
N ILE A 850 -35.72 4.33 23.41
CA ILE A 850 -37.00 3.64 23.24
C ILE A 850 -37.22 2.53 24.29
N VAL A 851 -38.46 2.39 24.77
CA VAL A 851 -38.88 1.27 25.62
C VAL A 851 -39.23 0.08 24.74
N TYR A 852 -38.62 -1.07 24.99
CA TYR A 852 -38.86 -2.30 24.23
C TYR A 852 -39.96 -3.17 24.85
N PHE A 853 -39.87 -3.41 26.16
CA PHE A 853 -40.82 -4.24 26.90
C PHE A 853 -40.74 -3.97 28.40
N TYR A 854 -41.71 -4.50 29.14
CA TYR A 854 -41.74 -4.50 30.60
C TYR A 854 -41.71 -5.93 31.11
N THR A 855 -41.00 -6.18 32.21
CA THR A 855 -41.12 -7.44 32.95
C THR A 855 -41.78 -7.19 34.29
N ILE A 856 -42.83 -7.94 34.57
CA ILE A 856 -43.59 -7.90 35.81
C ILE A 856 -43.29 -9.20 36.57
N ILE A 857 -42.78 -9.07 37.79
CA ILE A 857 -42.49 -10.20 38.68
C ILE A 857 -43.35 -10.05 39.92
N ILE A 858 -44.11 -11.08 40.24
CA ILE A 858 -44.94 -11.16 41.44
C ILE A 858 -44.55 -12.41 42.21
N ASP A 859 -44.13 -12.23 43.46
CA ASP A 859 -43.68 -13.33 44.30
C ASP A 859 -44.19 -13.21 45.74
N GLN A 860 -44.43 -14.36 46.39
CA GLN A 860 -44.90 -14.40 47.77
C GLN A 860 -43.75 -14.08 48.73
N TYR A 861 -43.89 -13.00 49.49
CA TYR A 861 -42.79 -12.38 50.24
C TYR A 861 -42.25 -13.27 51.38
N ILE A 862 -43.14 -13.98 52.09
CA ILE A 862 -42.80 -14.65 53.35
C ILE A 862 -42.23 -16.07 53.13
N HIS A 863 -42.44 -16.68 51.95
CA HIS A 863 -42.09 -18.09 51.71
C HIS A 863 -41.16 -18.35 50.53
N ASN A 864 -40.62 -17.32 49.84
CA ASN A 864 -39.98 -17.50 48.52
C ASN A 864 -40.88 -18.39 47.61
N GLY A 865 -42.19 -18.14 47.67
CA GLY A 865 -43.21 -18.96 47.00
C GLY A 865 -43.19 -18.80 45.48
N PRO A 866 -44.17 -19.39 44.75
CA PRO A 866 -44.19 -19.38 43.30
C PRO A 866 -44.04 -17.95 42.75
N LYS A 867 -43.11 -17.80 41.81
CA LYS A 867 -42.83 -16.55 41.10
C LYS A 867 -43.65 -16.55 39.81
N ASP A 868 -44.59 -15.63 39.68
CA ASP A 868 -45.21 -15.33 38.38
C ASP A 868 -44.37 -14.23 37.72
N GLU A 869 -43.68 -14.59 36.64
CA GLU A 869 -42.92 -13.66 35.82
C GLU A 869 -43.59 -13.52 34.47
N ARG A 870 -43.97 -12.29 34.12
CA ARG A 870 -44.58 -11.96 32.84
C ARG A 870 -43.73 -10.93 32.12
N CYS A 871 -43.58 -11.11 30.82
CA CYS A 871 -43.03 -10.10 29.94
C CYS A 871 -44.11 -9.61 28.98
N VAL A 872 -44.23 -8.29 28.87
CA VAL A 872 -45.23 -7.63 28.04
C VAL A 872 -44.58 -6.57 27.16
N GLY A 873 -45.03 -6.46 25.91
CA GLY A 873 -44.47 -5.48 24.96
C GLY A 873 -44.63 -4.03 25.40
N HIS A 874 -43.87 -3.13 24.77
CA HIS A 874 -43.89 -1.70 25.06
C HIS A 874 -45.26 -1.02 24.91
N ASN A 875 -46.26 -1.66 24.30
CA ASN A 875 -47.61 -1.14 24.10
C ASN A 875 -48.60 -1.53 25.21
N ILE A 876 -48.24 -2.47 26.09
CA ILE A 876 -49.10 -2.94 27.18
C ILE A 876 -48.86 -2.06 28.42
N ARG A 877 -49.96 -1.60 29.06
CA ARG A 877 -49.94 -0.71 30.25
C ARG A 877 -50.67 -1.29 31.47
N SER A 878 -51.27 -2.48 31.32
CA SER A 878 -51.99 -3.14 32.39
C SER A 878 -52.04 -4.65 32.21
N ILE A 879 -52.13 -5.39 33.32
CA ILE A 879 -52.32 -6.85 33.34
C ILE A 879 -53.34 -7.25 34.40
N ASN A 880 -54.00 -8.38 34.18
CA ASN A 880 -54.85 -9.05 35.17
C ASN A 880 -54.12 -10.26 35.75
N ILE A 881 -54.22 -10.45 37.06
CA ILE A 881 -53.62 -11.59 37.76
C ILE A 881 -54.52 -12.10 38.89
N SER A 882 -54.56 -13.42 39.04
CA SER A 882 -55.26 -14.11 40.12
C SER A 882 -54.28 -14.45 41.25
N LEU A 883 -54.56 -13.98 42.47
CA LEU A 883 -53.67 -14.12 43.63
C LEU A 883 -54.39 -14.84 44.79
N LEU A 884 -53.64 -15.53 45.65
CA LEU A 884 -54.22 -16.16 46.84
C LEU A 884 -54.69 -15.09 47.85
N PRO A 885 -55.84 -15.28 48.53
CA PRO A 885 -56.26 -14.41 49.62
C PRO A 885 -55.30 -14.51 50.83
N ARG A 886 -55.32 -13.51 51.72
CA ARG A 886 -54.48 -13.42 52.94
C ARG A 886 -52.97 -13.63 52.74
N THR A 887 -52.45 -13.29 51.57
CA THR A 887 -51.05 -13.56 51.22
C THR A 887 -50.31 -12.25 50.96
N TYR A 888 -49.08 -12.16 51.49
CA TYR A 888 -48.19 -11.02 51.28
C TYR A 888 -47.42 -11.19 49.97
N TYR A 889 -47.64 -10.28 49.03
CA TYR A 889 -46.99 -10.30 47.73
C TYR A 889 -46.03 -9.12 47.56
N ARG A 890 -44.98 -9.36 46.79
CA ARG A 890 -44.05 -8.36 46.26
C ARG A 890 -44.27 -8.24 44.76
N LEU A 891 -44.61 -7.04 44.29
CA LEU A 891 -44.71 -6.71 42.86
C LEU A 891 -43.47 -5.92 42.44
N ARG A 892 -42.84 -6.35 41.35
CA ARG A 892 -41.75 -5.64 40.67
C ARG A 892 -42.09 -5.40 39.21
N ILE A 893 -41.98 -4.16 38.75
CA ILE A 893 -42.12 -3.81 37.33
C ILE A 893 -40.79 -3.22 36.85
N THR A 894 -40.22 -3.83 35.83
CA THR A 894 -38.92 -3.46 35.27
C THR A 894 -39.08 -3.05 33.81
N THR A 895 -38.66 -1.84 33.46
CA THR A 895 -38.65 -1.36 32.08
C THR A 895 -37.34 -1.77 31.39
N TYR A 896 -37.43 -2.30 30.18
CA TYR A 896 -36.28 -2.56 29.31
C TYR A 896 -36.21 -1.51 28.21
N THR A 897 -35.29 -0.58 28.37
CA THR A 897 -34.92 0.45 27.40
C THR A 897 -33.67 0.02 26.61
N ILE A 898 -33.33 0.74 25.54
CA ILE A 898 -32.10 0.47 24.77
C ILE A 898 -30.86 0.51 25.66
N ALA A 899 -30.73 1.51 26.52
CA ALA A 899 -29.62 1.66 27.46
C ALA A 899 -29.48 0.45 28.41
N ARG A 900 -30.61 -0.14 28.81
CA ARG A 900 -30.61 -1.33 29.66
C ARG A 900 -30.18 -2.59 28.91
N LEU A 901 -30.61 -2.76 27.66
CA LEU A 901 -30.23 -3.91 26.82
C LEU A 901 -28.74 -3.87 26.46
N GLU A 902 -28.19 -2.68 26.27
CA GLU A 902 -26.77 -2.46 25.99
C GLU A 902 -25.88 -2.45 27.27
N ASN A 903 -26.50 -2.71 28.43
CA ASN A 903 -25.84 -2.78 29.74
C ASN A 903 -25.09 -1.48 30.14
N GLU A 904 -25.61 -0.31 29.74
CA GLU A 904 -24.96 0.98 29.99
C GLU A 904 -24.93 1.39 31.47
N TYR A 905 -25.74 0.75 32.33
CA TYR A 905 -25.83 1.09 33.76
C TYR A 905 -24.79 0.39 34.65
N GLY A 906 -24.05 -0.61 34.14
CA GLY A 906 -23.04 -1.36 34.89
C GLY A 906 -23.58 -2.25 36.03
N GLY A 907 -22.87 -3.34 36.35
CA GLY A 907 -23.24 -4.26 37.43
C GLY A 907 -22.91 -3.70 38.82
N TYR A 908 -23.93 -3.51 39.66
CA TYR A 908 -23.95 -3.29 41.11
C TYR A 908 -22.72 -2.59 41.77
N LYS A 909 -22.87 -1.31 42.15
CA LYS A 909 -22.12 -0.72 43.28
C LYS A 909 -22.99 0.29 44.06
N GLN A 910 -23.11 0.06 45.37
CA GLN A 910 -23.79 0.92 46.35
C GLN A 910 -22.98 2.20 46.62
N LEU A 911 -23.67 3.34 46.69
CA LEU A 911 -23.21 4.59 47.31
C LEU A 911 -24.35 5.12 48.20
N THR A 912 -24.02 5.52 49.42
CA THR A 912 -24.93 5.96 50.49
C THR A 912 -24.98 7.48 50.58
N ASP A 913 -26.18 8.05 50.67
CA ASP A 913 -26.39 9.41 51.21
C ASP A 913 -27.83 9.60 51.77
N ASP A 914 -27.95 10.48 52.76
CA ASP A 914 -28.80 10.38 53.96
C ASP A 914 -30.09 11.23 53.98
N SER A 915 -30.74 11.48 52.83
CA SER A 915 -31.92 12.40 52.83
C SER A 915 -33.25 11.84 52.34
N PHE A 916 -33.31 10.59 51.87
CA PHE A 916 -34.58 9.90 51.59
C PHE A 916 -34.44 8.42 51.95
N LEU A 917 -35.27 7.91 52.87
CA LEU A 917 -35.33 6.50 53.28
C LEU A 917 -35.94 5.61 52.17
N VAL A 918 -35.30 5.57 51.00
CA VAL A 918 -35.46 4.53 49.97
C VAL A 918 -34.08 4.29 49.35
N ASN A 919 -33.48 3.14 49.65
CA ASN A 919 -32.29 2.60 48.98
C ASN A 919 -32.55 2.53 47.45
N ALA A 920 -32.10 3.54 46.70
CA ALA A 920 -32.28 3.61 45.25
C ALA A 920 -31.20 2.78 44.52
N THR A 921 -31.24 1.46 44.66
CA THR A 921 -30.49 0.51 43.81
C THR A 921 -31.40 -0.30 42.90
N ASN A 922 -32.69 0.02 42.84
CA ASN A 922 -33.63 -0.77 42.10
C ASN A 922 -33.93 -0.10 40.76
N LEU A 923 -33.35 -0.63 39.69
CA LEU A 923 -33.69 -0.37 38.28
C LEU A 923 -35.15 -0.77 37.94
N TYR A 924 -36.04 -0.82 38.93
CA TYR A 924 -37.37 -1.38 38.84
C TYR A 924 -38.26 -0.73 39.90
N TYR A 925 -39.54 -0.58 39.59
CA TYR A 925 -40.56 -0.20 40.56
C TYR A 925 -40.86 -1.40 41.46
N GLN A 926 -40.95 -1.20 42.78
CA GLN A 926 -41.30 -2.26 43.74
C GLN A 926 -42.35 -1.79 44.74
N VAL A 927 -43.35 -2.63 44.99
CA VAL A 927 -44.37 -2.41 46.03
C VAL A 927 -44.72 -3.71 46.74
N PHE A 928 -45.07 -3.61 48.03
CA PHE A 928 -45.56 -4.72 48.85
C PHE A 928 -47.04 -4.51 49.14
N PHE A 929 -47.84 -5.58 49.07
CA PHE A 929 -49.26 -5.51 49.38
C PHE A 929 -49.79 -6.84 49.91
N THR A 930 -50.91 -6.76 50.63
CA THR A 930 -51.61 -7.92 51.21
C THR A 930 -52.96 -8.07 50.52
N THR A 931 -53.31 -9.29 50.13
CA THR A 931 -54.61 -9.58 49.51
C THR A 931 -55.73 -9.62 50.54
N ILE A 932 -56.93 -9.19 50.14
CA ILE A 932 -58.12 -9.05 51.02
C ILE A 932 -58.66 -10.38 51.56
N ASP A 933 -59.45 -10.29 52.63
CA ASP A 933 -60.25 -11.40 53.18
C ASP A 933 -61.36 -11.83 52.22
N LEU A 934 -61.57 -13.15 52.11
CA LEU A 934 -62.84 -13.69 51.64
C LEU A 934 -63.79 -13.68 52.86
N PRO A 935 -65.01 -13.10 52.75
CA PRO A 935 -66.00 -13.11 53.82
C PRO A 935 -66.48 -14.52 54.16
#